data_AF-A0A552ZJL8-F1
#
_entry.id   AF-A0A552ZJL8-F1
#
_cell.length_a   1.000
_cell.length_b   1.000
_cell.length_c   1.000
_cell.angle_alpha   90.00
_cell.angle_beta   90.00
_cell.angle_gamma   90.00
#
_symmetry.space_group_name_H-M   'P 1'
#
loop_
_entity.id
_entity.type
_entity.pdbx_description
1 polymer ?
#
loop_
_entity_poly.entity_id
_entity_poly.type
_entity_poly.pdbx_seq_one_letter_code
_entity_poly.pdbx_strand_id
1 'polypeptide(L)'
;MSSSQPPLLEHPSDLTVGWLAAVLDRDVTGFSVTRIGTGQMSECYRVQLDYPEGGDGPDSVVLKVAAADPSSRQTGLAMGLYEREVRFYTDVAPGLGGPVAPCHHAAYDSATGAFDLLLGDAAPATVGDEIRGATPEQADLAMRQLGLVHGPLLGDEALADAAWLNRESPVNQGLITALYAGFIDRYADQVAAEHRAVCEQFVAAFDAFMASDGGNGRRGLVHGDFRLDNMLFGQPGADRPLTVVDWQTVTWGPAFTDVAYFLGCALPTEERRARYDGLLAAYRNALGEASGVTLDEVREGVRRQSFFGVLMAIVSPMLVERTARGDEMFMAMIARHCQHVLDTDALSLLPPPSTPEPLQPNVSDEGRHTPGDDALWSESWYFDFVDTTQNLGGWFRLGLIPNQGHAWVNGLLCGPGRPTIAVLDFDAPLPDDHTVVAADGAQLRMEIAEPLVRFRVSLRGRGQAYDDPAELLRGGGGRAVDVVAELEWVSDGSPYQYRVSPRYEIPCRVSGTVTADGHSYAISEVAGQRDHSWAARDWWGMDWVWTALHLDDGTHLHGVDIRIPGAPALSVGYRQRAGEPLDELTRVEARDTVWDGELPVSAVVDYDGLVATISATGHAPVLLTSPDGRLSRFPRSWATVTTDDGRTGIGWIEWNRSQG
;
A
#
# COMPACT_ATOMS: atom_id res chain seq x y z
N MET A 1 -43.41 -13.90 19.57
CA MET A 1 -42.19 -14.51 20.16
C MET A 1 -41.02 -13.90 19.41
N SER A 2 -40.04 -13.38 20.15
CA SER A 2 -38.98 -12.50 19.64
C SER A 2 -38.22 -13.14 18.47
N SER A 3 -38.33 -12.59 17.25
CA SER A 3 -37.47 -12.94 16.12
C SER A 3 -36.11 -12.27 16.33
N SER A 4 -35.27 -12.84 17.19
CA SER A 4 -33.85 -12.53 17.17
C SER A 4 -33.27 -13.20 15.93
N GLN A 5 -32.70 -12.42 15.00
CA GLN A 5 -31.81 -12.98 14.00
C GLN A 5 -30.77 -13.88 14.68
N PRO A 6 -30.40 -15.01 14.07
CA PRO A 6 -29.31 -15.84 14.57
C PRO A 6 -28.06 -14.99 14.77
N PRO A 7 -27.30 -15.16 15.86
CA PRO A 7 -26.09 -14.39 16.11
C PRO A 7 -25.02 -14.69 15.05
N LEU A 8 -24.19 -13.69 14.75
CA LEU A 8 -22.95 -13.82 13.97
C LEU A 8 -22.06 -14.91 14.58
N LEU A 9 -21.44 -15.72 13.71
CA LEU A 9 -20.45 -16.72 14.09
C LEU A 9 -19.03 -16.19 13.83
N GLU A 10 -18.16 -16.24 14.84
CA GLU A 10 -16.75 -15.90 14.66
C GLU A 10 -15.88 -17.12 14.36
N HIS A 11 -16.29 -18.28 14.89
CA HIS A 11 -15.57 -19.53 14.77
C HIS A 11 -16.49 -20.69 14.39
N PRO A 12 -15.99 -21.72 13.70
CA PRO A 12 -16.77 -22.93 13.41
C PRO A 12 -17.24 -23.66 14.68
N SER A 13 -16.55 -23.48 15.81
CA SER A 13 -16.95 -24.03 17.11
C SER A 13 -18.20 -23.37 17.70
N ASP A 14 -18.61 -22.21 17.18
CA ASP A 14 -19.78 -21.48 17.64
C ASP A 14 -21.08 -22.05 17.04
N LEU A 15 -20.94 -22.90 16.01
CA LEU A 15 -22.07 -23.62 15.42
C LEU A 15 -22.78 -24.49 16.46
N THR A 16 -24.10 -24.43 16.46
CA THR A 16 -24.95 -25.32 17.26
C THR A 16 -26.09 -25.86 16.40
N VAL A 17 -26.64 -27.00 16.82
CA VAL A 17 -27.83 -27.59 16.18
C VAL A 17 -28.99 -26.58 16.15
N GLY A 18 -29.21 -25.86 17.26
CA GLY A 18 -30.28 -24.85 17.33
C GLY A 18 -30.06 -23.67 16.38
N TRP A 19 -28.82 -23.24 16.19
CA TRP A 19 -28.49 -22.19 15.22
C TRP A 19 -28.75 -22.66 13.78
N LEU A 20 -28.25 -23.83 13.40
CA LEU A 20 -28.45 -24.41 12.07
C LEU A 20 -29.94 -24.65 11.77
N ALA A 21 -30.68 -25.19 12.74
CA ALA A 21 -32.12 -25.41 12.62
C ALA A 21 -32.89 -24.10 12.38
N ALA A 22 -32.51 -23.03 13.10
CA ALA A 22 -33.13 -21.72 12.95
C ALA A 22 -32.80 -21.06 11.61
N VAL A 23 -31.54 -21.14 11.15
CA VAL A 23 -31.09 -20.54 9.88
C VAL A 23 -31.67 -21.26 8.68
N LEU A 24 -31.66 -22.59 8.69
CA LEU A 24 -32.15 -23.41 7.58
C LEU A 24 -33.67 -23.57 7.58
N ASP A 25 -34.34 -23.19 8.66
CA ASP A 25 -35.76 -23.45 8.92
C ASP A 25 -36.08 -24.96 8.76
N ARG A 26 -35.25 -25.81 9.38
CA ARG A 26 -35.34 -27.28 9.33
C ARG A 26 -35.01 -27.92 10.68
N ASP A 27 -35.56 -29.11 10.91
CA ASP A 27 -35.30 -29.87 12.14
C ASP A 27 -33.94 -30.61 12.03
N VAL A 28 -32.86 -29.90 12.31
CA VAL A 28 -31.51 -30.48 12.35
C VAL A 28 -31.32 -31.20 13.69
N THR A 29 -30.77 -32.42 13.68
CA THR A 29 -30.51 -33.24 14.87
C THR A 29 -29.03 -33.36 15.22
N GLY A 30 -28.17 -33.17 14.24
CA GLY A 30 -26.72 -33.28 14.36
C GLY A 30 -26.02 -32.62 13.18
N PHE A 31 -24.71 -32.40 13.32
CA PHE A 31 -23.86 -31.96 12.23
C PHE A 31 -22.41 -32.36 12.47
N SER A 32 -21.62 -32.37 11.40
CA SER A 32 -20.16 -32.47 11.48
C SER A 32 -19.51 -31.44 10.57
N VAL A 33 -18.33 -30.94 10.96
CA VAL A 33 -17.64 -29.83 10.29
C VAL A 33 -16.29 -30.33 9.77
N THR A 34 -16.00 -30.04 8.50
CA THR A 34 -14.72 -30.36 7.86
C THR A 34 -14.18 -29.11 7.16
N ARG A 35 -12.95 -28.70 7.48
CA ARG A 35 -12.30 -27.58 6.80
C ARG A 35 -12.07 -27.92 5.33
N ILE A 36 -12.39 -26.98 4.44
CA ILE A 36 -12.23 -27.11 3.00
C ILE A 36 -11.60 -25.84 2.41
N GLY A 37 -11.02 -25.96 1.22
CA GLY A 37 -10.33 -24.85 0.55
C GLY A 37 -8.97 -24.51 1.15
N THR A 38 -8.29 -23.56 0.52
CA THR A 38 -6.91 -23.13 0.88
C THR A 38 -6.81 -21.62 1.04
N GLY A 39 -7.93 -20.94 1.30
CA GLY A 39 -7.98 -19.48 1.45
C GLY A 39 -7.11 -18.99 2.60
N GLN A 40 -6.36 -17.91 2.37
CA GLN A 40 -5.52 -17.27 3.40
C GLN A 40 -6.27 -16.13 4.13
N MET A 41 -7.24 -15.47 3.48
CA MET A 41 -7.97 -14.32 4.04
C MET A 41 -9.26 -14.69 4.78
N SER A 42 -9.81 -15.87 4.51
CA SER A 42 -11.02 -16.41 5.14
C SER A 42 -10.95 -17.93 5.16
N GLU A 43 -11.76 -18.54 6.03
CA GLU A 43 -11.81 -19.99 6.21
C GLU A 43 -13.15 -20.55 5.77
N CYS A 44 -13.12 -21.66 5.03
CA CYS A 44 -14.32 -22.36 4.58
C CYS A 44 -14.43 -23.73 5.25
N TYR A 45 -15.64 -24.09 5.63
CA TYR A 45 -15.97 -25.33 6.32
C TYR A 45 -17.20 -25.96 5.69
N ARG A 46 -17.09 -27.22 5.27
CA ARG A 46 -18.26 -28.02 4.91
C ARG A 46 -18.92 -28.53 6.19
N VAL A 47 -20.21 -28.25 6.32
CA VAL A 47 -21.07 -28.70 7.42
C VAL A 47 -22.00 -29.78 6.87
N GLN A 48 -21.77 -31.03 7.24
CA GLN A 48 -22.68 -32.15 6.96
C GLN A 48 -23.80 -32.13 7.98
N LEU A 49 -25.05 -32.31 7.55
CA LEU A 49 -26.25 -32.14 8.36
C LEU A 49 -26.96 -33.48 8.58
N ASP A 50 -27.38 -33.75 9.82
CA ASP A 50 -28.18 -34.92 10.17
C ASP A 50 -29.62 -34.49 10.50
N TYR A 51 -30.60 -35.18 9.91
CA TYR A 51 -32.03 -34.92 10.10
C TYR A 51 -32.72 -36.11 10.79
N PRO A 52 -33.88 -35.92 11.43
CA PRO A 52 -34.71 -37.03 11.88
C PRO A 52 -35.18 -37.87 10.69
N GLU A 53 -35.61 -39.10 10.95
CA GLU A 53 -36.08 -40.02 9.91
C GLU A 53 -37.22 -39.40 9.08
N GLY A 54 -37.02 -39.27 7.77
CA GLY A 54 -37.97 -38.61 6.85
C GLY A 54 -37.89 -37.08 6.83
N GLY A 55 -36.88 -36.48 7.48
CA GLY A 55 -36.58 -35.06 7.35
C GLY A 55 -36.12 -34.67 5.94
N ASP A 56 -36.35 -33.41 5.60
CA ASP A 56 -36.03 -32.81 4.29
C ASP A 56 -35.09 -31.62 4.49
N GLY A 57 -34.08 -31.47 3.64
CA GLY A 57 -33.07 -30.43 3.74
C GLY A 57 -31.80 -30.78 2.96
N PRO A 58 -30.87 -29.83 2.81
CA PRO A 58 -29.59 -30.10 2.15
C PRO A 58 -28.76 -31.09 2.99
N ASP A 59 -28.08 -32.03 2.31
CA ASP A 59 -27.13 -32.95 2.94
C ASP A 59 -25.95 -32.19 3.58
N SER A 60 -25.54 -31.09 2.96
CA SER A 60 -24.51 -30.19 3.48
C SER A 60 -24.65 -28.74 3.04
N VAL A 61 -24.02 -27.88 3.84
CA VAL A 61 -23.83 -26.45 3.57
C VAL A 61 -22.36 -26.07 3.78
N VAL A 62 -21.97 -24.89 3.30
CA VAL A 62 -20.63 -24.33 3.47
C VAL A 62 -20.71 -23.12 4.38
N LEU A 63 -20.02 -23.17 5.52
CA LEU A 63 -19.78 -22.02 6.38
C LEU A 63 -18.47 -21.35 5.95
N LYS A 64 -18.52 -20.06 5.63
CA LYS A 64 -17.34 -19.21 5.44
C LYS A 64 -17.28 -18.18 6.56
N VAL A 65 -16.12 -18.06 7.21
CA VAL A 65 -15.87 -17.10 8.31
C VAL A 65 -14.56 -16.37 8.09
N ALA A 66 -14.38 -15.24 8.78
CA ALA A 66 -13.12 -14.51 8.80
C ALA A 66 -11.94 -15.41 9.24
N ALA A 67 -10.73 -15.08 8.80
CA ALA A 67 -9.53 -15.79 9.22
C ALA A 67 -9.38 -15.80 10.76
N ALA A 68 -8.90 -16.92 11.32
CA ALA A 68 -8.57 -17.01 12.74
C ALA A 68 -7.32 -16.18 13.10
N ASP A 69 -6.43 -15.96 12.14
CA ASP A 69 -5.25 -15.11 12.28
C ASP A 69 -5.64 -13.61 12.30
N PRO A 70 -5.33 -12.85 13.39
CA PRO A 70 -5.72 -11.45 13.52
C PRO A 70 -5.13 -10.54 12.44
N SER A 71 -3.91 -10.81 11.95
CA SER A 71 -3.26 -9.99 10.93
C SER A 71 -3.98 -10.11 9.58
N SER A 72 -4.29 -11.35 9.20
CA SER A 72 -5.06 -11.68 7.99
C SER A 72 -6.47 -11.07 8.06
N ARG A 73 -7.12 -11.15 9.24
CA ARG A 73 -8.42 -10.53 9.50
C ARG A 73 -8.39 -9.01 9.34
N GLN A 74 -7.41 -8.35 9.95
CA GLN A 74 -7.26 -6.90 9.86
C GLN A 74 -7.01 -6.44 8.42
N THR A 75 -6.23 -7.22 7.67
CA THR A 75 -5.94 -6.94 6.26
C THR A 75 -7.20 -7.04 5.41
N GLY A 76 -8.01 -8.10 5.57
CA GLY A 76 -9.28 -8.26 4.86
C GLY A 76 -10.28 -7.15 5.17
N LEU A 77 -10.33 -6.69 6.44
CA LEU A 77 -11.14 -5.54 6.86
C LEU A 77 -10.67 -4.23 6.20
N ALA A 78 -9.37 -3.94 6.26
CA ALA A 78 -8.79 -2.73 5.66
C ALA A 78 -9.05 -2.67 4.14
N MET A 79 -8.95 -3.82 3.46
CA MET A 79 -9.23 -3.95 2.02
C MET A 79 -10.74 -4.00 1.70
N GLY A 80 -11.61 -4.20 2.69
CA GLY A 80 -13.07 -4.27 2.53
C GLY A 80 -13.58 -5.56 1.89
N LEU A 81 -12.77 -6.62 1.91
CA LEU A 81 -13.08 -7.90 1.25
C LEU A 81 -14.32 -8.57 1.87
N TYR A 82 -14.43 -8.51 3.20
CA TYR A 82 -15.52 -9.16 3.94
C TYR A 82 -16.87 -8.47 3.73
N GLU A 83 -16.90 -7.14 3.82
CA GLU A 83 -18.10 -6.36 3.54
C GLU A 83 -18.60 -6.63 2.12
N ARG A 84 -17.70 -6.63 1.14
CA ARG A 84 -18.03 -6.87 -0.27
C ARG A 84 -18.69 -8.22 -0.50
N GLU A 85 -18.11 -9.29 0.04
CA GLU A 85 -18.67 -10.63 -0.17
C GLU A 85 -20.03 -10.78 0.52
N VAL A 86 -20.16 -10.30 1.77
CA VAL A 86 -21.42 -10.36 2.51
C VAL A 86 -22.52 -9.56 1.81
N ARG A 87 -22.19 -8.35 1.35
CA ARG A 87 -23.13 -7.49 0.62
C ARG A 87 -23.47 -8.01 -0.76
N PHE A 88 -22.55 -8.68 -1.45
CA PHE A 88 -22.88 -9.39 -2.67
C PHE A 88 -23.97 -10.44 -2.43
N TYR A 89 -23.82 -11.31 -1.43
CA TYR A 89 -24.79 -12.37 -1.15
C TYR A 89 -26.14 -11.86 -0.63
N THR A 90 -26.17 -10.69 0.00
CA THR A 90 -27.41 -10.11 0.58
C THR A 90 -28.12 -9.15 -0.36
N ASP A 91 -27.38 -8.28 -1.04
CA ASP A 91 -27.93 -7.18 -1.85
C ASP A 91 -28.02 -7.54 -3.35
N VAL A 92 -27.15 -8.43 -3.86
CA VAL A 92 -27.01 -8.67 -5.32
C VAL A 92 -27.44 -10.08 -5.72
N ALA A 93 -26.86 -11.11 -5.10
CA ALA A 93 -27.10 -12.51 -5.44
C ALA A 93 -28.59 -12.92 -5.48
N PRO A 94 -29.50 -12.42 -4.61
CA PRO A 94 -30.92 -12.77 -4.67
C PRO A 94 -31.61 -12.37 -5.98
N GLY A 95 -31.08 -11.38 -6.71
CA GLY A 95 -31.58 -10.94 -8.01
C GLY A 95 -31.00 -11.69 -9.21
N LEU A 96 -30.04 -12.60 -8.99
CA LEU A 96 -29.29 -13.27 -10.04
C LEU A 96 -29.80 -14.70 -10.30
N GLY A 97 -29.94 -15.05 -11.58
CA GLY A 97 -30.22 -16.43 -12.04
C GLY A 97 -28.97 -17.23 -12.43
N GLY A 98 -27.78 -16.77 -12.02
CA GLY A 98 -26.47 -17.26 -12.46
C GLY A 98 -25.87 -18.39 -11.61
N PRO A 99 -24.55 -18.63 -11.70
CA PRO A 99 -23.86 -19.73 -11.03
C PRO A 99 -23.56 -19.43 -9.55
N VAL A 100 -24.51 -18.86 -8.80
CA VAL A 100 -24.30 -18.44 -7.41
C VAL A 100 -24.96 -19.43 -6.46
N ALA A 101 -24.26 -19.80 -5.38
CA ALA A 101 -24.84 -20.66 -4.35
C ALA A 101 -25.95 -19.93 -3.57
N PRO A 102 -27.03 -20.62 -3.16
CA PRO A 102 -28.01 -20.05 -2.24
C PRO A 102 -27.33 -19.58 -0.96
N CYS A 103 -27.68 -18.38 -0.49
CA CYS A 103 -27.22 -17.87 0.80
C CYS A 103 -28.32 -18.10 1.84
N HIS A 104 -28.02 -18.90 2.86
CA HIS A 104 -28.92 -19.20 3.97
C HIS A 104 -28.76 -18.20 5.13
N HIS A 105 -27.54 -17.71 5.35
CA HIS A 105 -27.24 -16.70 6.36
C HIS A 105 -26.05 -15.84 5.93
N ALA A 106 -26.10 -14.58 6.33
CA ALA A 106 -25.03 -13.62 6.12
C ALA A 106 -25.03 -12.59 7.26
N ALA A 107 -23.87 -12.40 7.88
CA ALA A 107 -23.68 -11.39 8.92
C ALA A 107 -22.27 -10.80 8.83
N TYR A 108 -22.15 -9.52 9.19
CA TYR A 108 -20.90 -8.77 9.17
C TYR A 108 -20.90 -7.72 10.28
N ASP A 109 -19.80 -7.66 11.04
CA ASP A 109 -19.51 -6.61 12.00
C ASP A 109 -18.35 -5.75 11.50
N SER A 110 -18.67 -4.50 11.13
CA SER A 110 -17.69 -3.56 10.60
C SER A 110 -16.69 -3.05 11.65
N ALA A 111 -16.99 -3.18 12.95
CA ALA A 111 -16.08 -2.73 14.01
C ALA A 111 -14.94 -3.74 14.25
N THR A 112 -15.22 -5.03 14.08
CA THR A 112 -14.28 -6.11 14.38
C THR A 112 -13.76 -6.83 13.13
N GLY A 113 -14.41 -6.63 11.97
CA GLY A 113 -14.14 -7.39 10.75
C GLY A 113 -14.60 -8.85 10.82
N ALA A 114 -15.37 -9.23 11.84
CA ALA A 114 -15.97 -10.55 11.92
C ALA A 114 -17.13 -10.67 10.91
N PHE A 115 -17.21 -11.82 10.24
CA PHE A 115 -18.29 -12.11 9.31
C PHE A 115 -18.54 -13.62 9.26
N ASP A 116 -19.78 -13.99 8.91
CA ASP A 116 -20.09 -15.35 8.50
C ASP A 116 -21.07 -15.38 7.32
N LEU A 117 -20.89 -16.40 6.48
CA LEU A 117 -21.76 -16.75 5.37
C LEU A 117 -22.07 -18.25 5.46
N LEU A 118 -23.35 -18.60 5.48
CA LEU A 118 -23.81 -19.97 5.32
C LEU A 118 -24.39 -20.15 3.92
N LEU A 119 -23.66 -20.84 3.06
CA LEU A 119 -23.97 -21.02 1.64
C LEU A 119 -24.38 -22.46 1.33
N GLY A 120 -25.20 -22.65 0.31
CA GLY A 120 -25.50 -23.99 -0.20
C GLY A 120 -24.24 -24.66 -0.74
N ASP A 121 -24.04 -25.96 -0.43
CA ASP A 121 -22.93 -26.72 -0.99
C ASP A 121 -23.12 -26.93 -2.50
N ALA A 122 -22.01 -27.03 -3.23
CA ALA A 122 -22.02 -27.36 -4.66
C ALA A 122 -21.89 -28.86 -4.92
N ALA A 123 -21.70 -29.67 -3.86
CA ALA A 123 -21.52 -31.10 -3.98
C ALA A 123 -22.74 -31.79 -4.64
N PRO A 124 -22.52 -32.78 -5.53
CA PRO A 124 -21.22 -33.23 -6.04
C PRO A 124 -20.67 -32.30 -7.14
N ALA A 125 -19.50 -31.68 -6.92
CA ALA A 125 -18.82 -30.85 -7.90
C ALA A 125 -17.30 -31.02 -7.84
N THR A 126 -16.63 -30.71 -8.95
CA THR A 126 -15.17 -30.74 -9.08
C THR A 126 -14.65 -29.33 -9.30
N VAL A 127 -13.64 -28.91 -8.54
CA VAL A 127 -12.97 -27.62 -8.73
C VAL A 127 -12.23 -27.59 -10.07
N GLY A 128 -12.21 -26.44 -10.73
CA GLY A 128 -11.34 -26.21 -11.87
C GLY A 128 -9.85 -26.27 -11.48
N ASP A 129 -8.99 -26.36 -12.50
CA ASP A 129 -7.54 -26.40 -12.33
C ASP A 129 -6.92 -25.36 -13.26
N GLU A 130 -6.50 -24.24 -12.70
CA GLU A 130 -5.94 -23.13 -13.46
C GLU A 130 -4.64 -23.51 -14.20
N ILE A 131 -3.81 -24.37 -13.60
CA ILE A 131 -2.54 -24.80 -14.20
C ILE A 131 -2.83 -25.67 -15.42
N ARG A 132 -3.73 -26.66 -15.29
CA ARG A 132 -4.12 -27.55 -16.38
C ARG A 132 -4.90 -26.84 -17.48
N GLY A 133 -5.75 -25.88 -17.10
CA GLY A 133 -6.67 -25.19 -17.99
C GLY A 133 -7.99 -25.94 -18.23
N ALA A 134 -8.97 -25.20 -18.72
CA ALA A 134 -10.35 -25.64 -18.94
C ALA A 134 -10.46 -26.56 -20.15
N THR A 135 -11.37 -27.52 -20.07
CA THR A 135 -11.89 -28.20 -21.26
C THR A 135 -12.78 -27.26 -22.09
N PRO A 136 -12.99 -27.53 -23.38
CA PRO A 136 -13.90 -26.73 -24.22
C PRO A 136 -15.31 -26.60 -23.63
N GLU A 137 -15.84 -27.67 -23.05
CA GLU A 137 -17.17 -27.70 -22.44
C GLU A 137 -17.23 -26.83 -21.18
N GLN A 138 -16.18 -26.86 -20.35
CA GLN A 138 -16.07 -25.99 -19.18
C GLN A 138 -15.97 -24.52 -19.57
N ALA A 139 -15.21 -24.20 -20.62
CA ALA A 139 -15.06 -22.83 -21.09
C ALA A 139 -16.36 -22.24 -21.67
N ASP A 140 -17.09 -23.00 -22.50
CA ASP A 140 -18.40 -22.57 -23.01
C ASP A 140 -19.41 -22.39 -21.87
N LEU A 141 -19.44 -23.32 -20.90
CA LEU A 141 -20.30 -23.21 -19.73
C LEU A 141 -19.98 -21.96 -18.89
N ALA A 142 -18.71 -21.73 -18.57
CA ALA A 142 -18.28 -20.57 -17.77
C ALA A 142 -18.66 -19.24 -18.44
N MET A 143 -18.44 -19.12 -19.75
CA MET A 143 -18.77 -17.91 -20.52
C MET A 143 -20.28 -17.64 -20.57
N ARG A 144 -21.11 -18.69 -20.71
CA ARG A 144 -22.57 -18.53 -20.65
C ARG A 144 -23.04 -18.11 -19.26
N GLN A 145 -22.52 -18.77 -18.22
CA GLN A 145 -22.90 -18.48 -16.84
C GLN A 145 -22.48 -17.06 -16.42
N LEU A 146 -21.31 -16.58 -16.87
CA LEU A 146 -20.88 -15.20 -16.67
C LEU A 146 -21.85 -14.20 -17.34
N GLY A 147 -22.32 -14.50 -18.55
CA GLY A 147 -23.31 -13.66 -19.24
C GLY A 147 -24.64 -13.56 -18.46
N LEU A 148 -25.06 -14.61 -17.75
CA LEU A 148 -26.25 -14.58 -16.89
C LEU A 148 -26.08 -13.70 -15.63
N VAL A 149 -24.84 -13.54 -15.15
CA VAL A 149 -24.53 -12.62 -14.05
C VAL A 149 -24.49 -11.18 -14.56
N HIS A 150 -23.77 -10.94 -15.66
CA HIS A 150 -23.52 -9.59 -16.15
C HIS A 150 -24.76 -8.97 -16.80
N GLY A 151 -25.59 -9.76 -17.49
CA GLY A 151 -26.72 -9.27 -18.27
C GLY A 151 -27.70 -8.38 -17.48
N PRO A 152 -28.25 -8.86 -16.35
CA PRO A 152 -29.20 -8.08 -15.54
C PRO A 152 -28.61 -6.84 -14.87
N LEU A 153 -27.31 -6.83 -14.60
CA LEU A 153 -26.62 -5.79 -13.83
C LEU A 153 -25.86 -4.80 -14.71
N LEU A 154 -25.90 -4.94 -16.03
CA LEU A 154 -25.15 -4.08 -16.93
C LEU A 154 -25.72 -2.66 -16.92
N GLY A 155 -24.89 -1.68 -16.57
CA GLY A 155 -25.29 -0.28 -16.52
C GLY A 155 -26.25 0.11 -15.39
N ASP A 156 -26.37 -0.74 -14.36
CA ASP A 156 -27.12 -0.43 -13.13
C ASP A 156 -26.49 0.74 -12.34
N GLU A 157 -27.17 1.89 -12.34
CA GLU A 157 -26.73 3.11 -11.64
C GLU A 157 -26.71 2.95 -10.10
N ALA A 158 -27.58 2.10 -9.53
CA ALA A 158 -27.65 1.94 -8.08
C ALA A 158 -26.40 1.24 -7.53
N LEU A 159 -25.84 0.29 -8.29
CA LEU A 159 -24.56 -0.34 -7.97
C LEU A 159 -23.37 0.60 -8.25
N ALA A 160 -23.49 1.46 -9.26
CA ALA A 160 -22.45 2.45 -9.57
C ALA A 160 -22.19 3.43 -8.42
N ASP A 161 -23.22 3.79 -7.65
CA ASP A 161 -23.12 4.73 -6.53
C ASP A 161 -22.86 4.05 -5.16
N ALA A 162 -22.74 2.72 -5.15
CA ALA A 162 -22.57 1.95 -3.92
C ALA A 162 -21.15 2.09 -3.34
N ALA A 163 -20.99 2.84 -2.24
CA ALA A 163 -19.69 3.09 -1.60
C ALA A 163 -18.97 1.83 -1.08
N TRP A 164 -19.72 0.78 -0.73
CA TRP A 164 -19.15 -0.51 -0.31
C TRP A 164 -18.51 -1.29 -1.46
N LEU A 165 -19.00 -1.05 -2.69
CA LEU A 165 -18.58 -1.75 -3.90
C LEU A 165 -17.41 -1.00 -4.55
N ASN A 166 -17.54 0.33 -4.69
CA ASN A 166 -16.58 1.22 -5.34
C ASN A 166 -15.50 1.68 -4.36
N ARG A 167 -14.28 1.19 -4.55
CA ARG A 167 -13.07 1.72 -3.88
C ARG A 167 -11.98 1.98 -4.90
N GLU A 168 -11.18 3.00 -4.67
CA GLU A 168 -10.03 3.29 -5.51
C GLU A 168 -9.01 2.13 -5.43
N SER A 169 -8.44 1.78 -6.58
CA SER A 169 -7.34 0.83 -6.63
C SER A 169 -6.14 1.45 -5.91
N PRO A 170 -5.49 0.75 -4.97
CA PRO A 170 -4.26 1.24 -4.35
C PRO A 170 -3.06 1.20 -5.31
N VAL A 171 -3.19 0.50 -6.45
CA VAL A 171 -2.14 0.39 -7.45
C VAL A 171 -2.13 1.62 -8.34
N ASN A 172 -1.05 2.38 -8.26
CA ASN A 172 -0.68 3.49 -9.14
C ASN A 172 0.65 3.18 -9.84
N GLN A 173 1.09 4.08 -10.74
CA GLN A 173 2.33 3.96 -11.48
C GLN A 173 3.56 3.67 -10.60
N GLY A 174 3.68 4.32 -9.45
CA GLY A 174 4.80 4.13 -8.53
C GLY A 174 4.81 2.71 -7.95
N LEU A 175 3.67 2.27 -7.42
CA LEU A 175 3.54 0.94 -6.82
C LEU A 175 3.73 -0.17 -7.85
N ILE A 176 3.12 -0.07 -9.04
CA ILE A 176 3.27 -1.12 -10.07
C ILE A 176 4.70 -1.20 -10.60
N THR A 177 5.40 -0.07 -10.72
CA THR A 177 6.82 -0.04 -11.12
C THR A 177 7.69 -0.77 -10.09
N ALA A 178 7.48 -0.51 -8.80
CA ALA A 178 8.20 -1.17 -7.71
C ALA A 178 7.89 -2.67 -7.64
N LEU A 179 6.62 -3.05 -7.72
CA LEU A 179 6.19 -4.46 -7.73
C LEU A 179 6.74 -5.21 -8.94
N TYR A 180 6.77 -4.57 -10.11
CA TYR A 180 7.33 -5.16 -11.32
C TYR A 180 8.85 -5.37 -11.22
N ALA A 181 9.57 -4.41 -10.63
CA ALA A 181 11.01 -4.56 -10.38
C ALA A 181 11.29 -5.79 -9.49
N GLY A 182 10.54 -5.94 -8.38
CA GLY A 182 10.63 -7.12 -7.52
C GLY A 182 10.22 -8.42 -8.22
N PHE A 183 9.19 -8.37 -9.07
CA PHE A 183 8.75 -9.51 -9.87
C PHE A 183 9.85 -9.99 -10.84
N ILE A 184 10.49 -9.07 -11.57
CA ILE A 184 11.57 -9.42 -12.50
C ILE A 184 12.81 -9.90 -11.77
N ASP A 185 13.20 -9.27 -10.65
CA ASP A 185 14.32 -9.77 -9.83
C ASP A 185 14.11 -11.25 -9.43
N ARG A 186 12.87 -11.61 -9.10
CA ARG A 186 12.50 -12.97 -8.69
C ARG A 186 12.35 -13.98 -9.83
N TYR A 187 11.84 -13.54 -10.98
CA TYR A 187 11.35 -14.45 -12.04
C TYR A 187 11.92 -14.19 -13.44
N ALA A 188 12.93 -13.33 -13.60
CA ALA A 188 13.49 -12.96 -14.91
C ALA A 188 13.76 -14.16 -15.83
N ASP A 189 14.34 -15.24 -15.29
CA ASP A 189 14.72 -16.44 -16.06
C ASP A 189 13.54 -17.33 -16.47
N GLN A 190 12.35 -17.10 -15.90
CA GLN A 190 11.14 -17.88 -16.15
C GLN A 190 10.14 -17.16 -17.07
N VAL A 191 10.34 -15.86 -17.32
CA VAL A 191 9.47 -15.04 -18.15
C VAL A 191 10.05 -14.91 -19.55
N ALA A 192 9.31 -15.33 -20.57
CA ALA A 192 9.73 -15.20 -21.96
C ALA A 192 9.94 -13.73 -22.35
N ALA A 193 10.90 -13.46 -23.24
CA ALA A 193 11.28 -12.09 -23.62
C ALA A 193 10.11 -11.25 -24.18
N GLU A 194 9.24 -11.86 -24.98
CA GLU A 194 8.05 -11.19 -25.52
C GLU A 194 7.01 -10.86 -24.44
N HIS A 195 6.85 -11.70 -23.42
CA HIS A 195 5.98 -11.44 -22.28
C HIS A 195 6.56 -10.36 -21.38
N ARG A 196 7.88 -10.35 -21.19
CA ARG A 196 8.59 -9.27 -20.49
C ARG A 196 8.36 -7.93 -21.19
N ALA A 197 8.46 -7.89 -22.52
CA ALA A 197 8.20 -6.67 -23.29
C ALA A 197 6.75 -6.18 -23.16
N VAL A 198 5.77 -7.08 -23.01
CA VAL A 198 4.37 -6.71 -22.71
C VAL A 198 4.29 -6.07 -21.32
N CYS A 199 4.88 -6.69 -20.30
CA CYS A 199 4.87 -6.15 -18.94
C CYS A 199 5.53 -4.77 -18.89
N GLU A 200 6.72 -4.60 -19.49
CA GLU A 200 7.45 -3.32 -19.49
C GLU A 200 6.65 -2.19 -20.14
N GLN A 201 6.02 -2.46 -21.30
CA GLN A 201 5.19 -1.47 -21.98
C GLN A 201 3.93 -1.11 -21.18
N PHE A 202 3.27 -2.12 -20.60
CA PHE A 202 2.09 -1.88 -19.76
C PHE A 202 2.44 -1.09 -18.50
N VAL A 203 3.48 -1.51 -17.78
CA VAL A 203 3.98 -0.84 -16.58
C VAL A 203 4.33 0.61 -16.90
N ALA A 204 5.09 0.87 -17.97
CA ALA A 204 5.50 2.23 -18.34
C ALA A 204 4.36 3.19 -18.74
N ALA A 205 3.17 2.66 -19.02
CA ALA A 205 1.99 3.42 -19.44
C ALA A 205 0.82 3.31 -18.45
N PHE A 206 1.04 2.76 -17.25
CA PHE A 206 -0.03 2.30 -16.36
C PHE A 206 -1.02 3.40 -15.98
N ASP A 207 -0.58 4.52 -15.40
CA ASP A 207 -1.49 5.58 -14.97
C ASP A 207 -2.25 6.21 -16.16
N ALA A 208 -1.55 6.45 -17.26
CA ALA A 208 -2.14 6.99 -18.48
C ALA A 208 -3.19 6.04 -19.08
N PHE A 209 -2.91 4.73 -19.06
CA PHE A 209 -3.84 3.69 -19.49
C PHE A 209 -5.08 3.65 -18.59
N MET A 210 -4.90 3.62 -17.26
CA MET A 210 -5.99 3.61 -16.29
C MET A 210 -6.87 4.87 -16.40
N ALA A 211 -6.26 6.05 -16.59
CA ALA A 211 -6.99 7.30 -16.81
C ALA A 211 -7.81 7.28 -18.12
N SER A 212 -7.28 6.67 -19.18
CA SER A 212 -7.99 6.53 -20.46
C SER A 212 -9.18 5.57 -20.41
N ASP A 213 -9.09 4.54 -19.56
CA ASP A 213 -10.12 3.52 -19.38
C ASP A 213 -11.28 4.00 -18.48
N GLY A 214 -11.01 4.98 -17.61
CA GLY A 214 -11.97 5.52 -16.65
C GLY A 214 -13.27 6.09 -17.25
N GLY A 215 -13.26 6.56 -18.51
CA GLY A 215 -14.38 7.30 -19.11
C GLY A 215 -15.13 6.63 -20.26
N ASN A 216 -14.60 5.56 -20.87
CA ASN A 216 -15.10 5.07 -22.16
C ASN A 216 -15.34 3.54 -22.16
N GLY A 217 -16.53 3.11 -21.77
CA GLY A 217 -16.93 1.70 -21.87
C GLY A 217 -18.22 1.36 -21.13
N ARG A 218 -18.83 0.20 -21.45
CA ARG A 218 -19.95 -0.35 -20.66
C ARG A 218 -19.42 -0.75 -19.28
N ARG A 219 -20.15 -0.35 -18.23
CA ARG A 219 -19.84 -0.72 -16.84
C ARG A 219 -20.85 -1.71 -16.30
N GLY A 220 -20.41 -2.53 -15.37
CA GLY A 220 -21.21 -3.59 -14.77
C GLY A 220 -20.53 -4.18 -13.54
N LEU A 221 -21.19 -5.16 -12.94
CA LEU A 221 -20.59 -5.97 -11.88
C LEU A 221 -19.41 -6.75 -12.45
N VAL A 222 -18.29 -6.75 -11.73
CA VAL A 222 -17.07 -7.50 -12.03
C VAL A 222 -16.73 -8.34 -10.81
N HIS A 223 -16.61 -9.66 -10.98
CA HIS A 223 -16.13 -10.57 -9.95
C HIS A 223 -14.68 -10.24 -9.55
N GLY A 224 -13.81 -9.96 -10.52
CA GLY A 224 -12.43 -9.52 -10.29
C GLY A 224 -11.42 -10.64 -10.05
N ASP A 225 -11.88 -11.89 -9.91
CA ASP A 225 -11.06 -13.11 -9.81
C ASP A 225 -11.77 -14.30 -10.48
N PHE A 226 -12.37 -14.06 -11.65
CA PHE A 226 -13.16 -15.06 -12.38
C PHE A 226 -12.29 -16.09 -13.13
N ARG A 227 -11.74 -17.06 -12.39
CA ARG A 227 -10.80 -18.09 -12.86
C ARG A 227 -11.15 -19.50 -12.38
N LEU A 228 -10.49 -20.53 -12.90
CA LEU A 228 -10.89 -21.93 -12.72
C LEU A 228 -10.86 -22.41 -11.27
N ASP A 229 -9.90 -21.95 -10.49
CA ASP A 229 -9.78 -22.34 -9.08
C ASP A 229 -10.97 -21.84 -8.23
N ASN A 230 -11.71 -20.84 -8.73
CA ASN A 230 -12.94 -20.31 -8.14
C ASN A 230 -14.22 -20.88 -8.78
N MET A 231 -14.10 -21.94 -9.59
CA MET A 231 -15.20 -22.58 -10.32
C MET A 231 -15.41 -24.03 -9.87
N LEU A 232 -16.60 -24.34 -9.39
CA LEU A 232 -17.03 -25.69 -9.01
C LEU A 232 -17.97 -26.25 -10.08
N PHE A 233 -17.47 -27.16 -10.92
CA PHE A 233 -18.21 -27.77 -12.02
C PHE A 233 -19.05 -28.96 -11.53
N GLY A 234 -20.38 -28.83 -11.67
CA GLY A 234 -21.35 -29.82 -11.21
C GLY A 234 -21.15 -31.19 -11.87
N GLN A 235 -21.20 -32.24 -11.07
CA GLN A 235 -21.20 -33.64 -11.51
C GLN A 235 -22.63 -34.16 -11.60
N PRO A 236 -22.88 -35.36 -12.19
CA PRO A 236 -24.22 -35.96 -12.21
C PRO A 236 -24.83 -36.00 -10.79
N GLY A 237 -26.01 -35.38 -10.64
CA GLY A 237 -26.69 -35.23 -9.35
C GLY A 237 -26.51 -33.87 -8.67
N ALA A 238 -25.68 -32.97 -9.21
CA ALA A 238 -25.55 -31.60 -8.71
C ALA A 238 -26.76 -30.74 -9.06
N ASP A 239 -27.12 -29.83 -8.16
CA ASP A 239 -28.22 -28.87 -8.35
C ASP A 239 -27.95 -27.85 -9.46
N ARG A 240 -26.67 -27.57 -9.72
CA ARG A 240 -26.26 -26.56 -10.70
C ARG A 240 -25.05 -27.03 -11.52
N PRO A 241 -24.97 -26.65 -12.81
CA PRO A 241 -23.88 -27.07 -13.68
C PRO A 241 -22.55 -26.37 -13.32
N LEU A 242 -22.61 -25.18 -12.74
CA LEU A 242 -21.46 -24.41 -12.28
C LEU A 242 -21.84 -23.63 -11.02
N THR A 243 -20.94 -23.60 -10.04
CA THR A 243 -20.97 -22.64 -8.92
C THR A 243 -19.68 -21.82 -8.96
N VAL A 244 -19.82 -20.50 -8.96
CA VAL A 244 -18.71 -19.54 -8.87
C VAL A 244 -18.66 -19.04 -7.44
N VAL A 245 -17.48 -19.14 -6.82
CA VAL A 245 -17.25 -18.81 -5.42
C VAL A 245 -16.22 -17.68 -5.30
N ASP A 246 -16.09 -17.15 -4.09
CA ASP A 246 -15.11 -16.13 -3.73
C ASP A 246 -15.37 -14.73 -4.32
N TRP A 247 -16.54 -14.18 -4.00
CA TRP A 247 -16.99 -12.85 -4.47
C TRP A 247 -16.37 -11.68 -3.67
N GLN A 248 -15.29 -11.90 -2.94
CA GLN A 248 -14.66 -10.90 -2.08
C GLN A 248 -13.98 -9.75 -2.85
N THR A 249 -13.61 -9.99 -4.11
CA THR A 249 -13.02 -9.00 -5.02
C THR A 249 -14.06 -8.28 -5.88
N VAL A 250 -15.36 -8.51 -5.63
CA VAL A 250 -16.42 -7.93 -6.44
C VAL A 250 -16.35 -6.41 -6.43
N THR A 251 -16.51 -5.82 -7.62
CA THR A 251 -16.44 -4.38 -7.81
C THR A 251 -17.37 -3.95 -8.94
N TRP A 252 -17.55 -2.64 -9.06
CA TRP A 252 -18.21 -2.03 -10.21
C TRP A 252 -17.16 -1.47 -11.15
N GLY A 253 -17.10 -1.97 -12.38
CA GLY A 253 -15.99 -1.71 -13.27
C GLY A 253 -16.33 -1.90 -14.75
N PRO A 254 -15.32 -1.92 -15.63
CA PRO A 254 -15.50 -2.27 -17.03
C PRO A 254 -16.13 -3.67 -17.16
N ALA A 255 -17.30 -3.76 -17.80
CA ALA A 255 -18.15 -4.97 -17.74
C ALA A 255 -17.55 -6.23 -18.38
N PHE A 256 -16.44 -6.09 -19.10
CA PHE A 256 -15.80 -7.18 -19.83
C PHE A 256 -14.49 -7.65 -19.17
N THR A 257 -14.13 -7.12 -18.00
CA THR A 257 -12.92 -7.49 -17.26
C THR A 257 -12.87 -8.98 -16.95
N ASP A 258 -13.94 -9.58 -16.41
CA ASP A 258 -13.94 -11.03 -16.11
C ASP A 258 -13.85 -11.90 -17.36
N VAL A 259 -14.43 -11.45 -18.48
CA VAL A 259 -14.31 -12.16 -19.76
C VAL A 259 -12.86 -12.16 -20.24
N ALA A 260 -12.20 -10.99 -20.18
CA ALA A 260 -10.80 -10.85 -20.55
C ALA A 260 -9.89 -11.65 -19.62
N TYR A 261 -10.16 -11.60 -18.32
CA TYR A 261 -9.44 -12.35 -17.31
C TYR A 261 -9.53 -13.86 -17.58
N PHE A 262 -10.75 -14.40 -17.69
CA PHE A 262 -10.98 -15.82 -17.96
C PHE A 262 -10.32 -16.30 -19.25
N LEU A 263 -10.52 -15.59 -20.37
CA LEU A 263 -9.90 -15.96 -21.64
C LEU A 263 -8.36 -15.86 -21.57
N GLY A 264 -7.85 -14.96 -20.74
CA GLY A 264 -6.43 -14.73 -20.55
C GLY A 264 -5.71 -15.77 -19.71
N CYS A 265 -6.38 -16.50 -18.82
CA CYS A 265 -5.73 -17.51 -17.94
C CYS A 265 -6.30 -18.93 -18.10
N ALA A 266 -7.62 -19.09 -18.19
CA ALA A 266 -8.30 -20.36 -18.00
C ALA A 266 -8.12 -21.35 -19.16
N LEU A 267 -7.61 -20.93 -20.31
CA LEU A 267 -7.48 -21.77 -21.51
C LEU A 267 -6.02 -21.88 -21.94
N PRO A 268 -5.55 -23.07 -22.35
CA PRO A 268 -4.31 -23.19 -23.12
C PRO A 268 -4.38 -22.30 -24.38
N THR A 269 -3.29 -21.63 -24.72
CA THR A 269 -3.22 -20.63 -25.80
C THR A 269 -3.85 -21.09 -27.11
N GLU A 270 -3.53 -22.31 -27.58
CA GLU A 270 -4.05 -22.83 -28.84
C GLU A 270 -5.56 -23.11 -28.79
N GLU A 271 -6.05 -23.61 -27.65
CA GLU A 271 -7.49 -23.85 -27.45
C GLU A 271 -8.27 -22.53 -27.43
N ARG A 272 -7.71 -21.49 -26.78
CA ARG A 272 -8.25 -20.13 -26.79
C ARG A 272 -8.34 -19.60 -28.22
N ARG A 273 -7.25 -19.63 -28.99
CA ARG A 273 -7.21 -19.15 -30.38
C ARG A 273 -8.26 -19.82 -31.26
N ALA A 274 -8.40 -21.15 -31.15
CA ALA A 274 -9.34 -21.91 -31.94
C ALA A 274 -10.82 -21.60 -31.63
N ARG A 275 -11.14 -21.10 -30.42
CA ARG A 275 -12.52 -20.94 -29.92
C ARG A 275 -12.91 -19.51 -29.55
N TYR A 276 -11.98 -18.56 -29.66
CA TYR A 276 -12.11 -17.21 -29.17
C TYR A 276 -13.46 -16.57 -29.56
N ASP A 277 -13.76 -16.53 -30.85
CA ASP A 277 -14.98 -15.91 -31.38
C ASP A 277 -16.25 -16.66 -30.93
N GLY A 278 -16.18 -17.98 -30.81
CA GLY A 278 -17.29 -18.80 -30.32
C GLY A 278 -17.60 -18.54 -28.85
N LEU A 279 -16.57 -18.38 -28.02
CA LEU A 279 -16.72 -18.08 -26.58
C LEU A 279 -17.27 -16.66 -26.37
N LEU A 280 -16.78 -15.66 -27.12
CA LEU A 280 -17.34 -14.31 -27.06
C LEU A 280 -18.81 -14.29 -27.49
N ALA A 281 -19.17 -15.05 -28.53
CA ALA A 281 -20.56 -15.17 -28.97
C ALA A 281 -21.45 -15.88 -27.92
N ALA A 282 -20.94 -16.92 -27.25
CA ALA A 282 -21.65 -17.61 -26.17
C ALA A 282 -21.96 -16.68 -25.00
N TYR A 283 -20.97 -15.90 -24.55
CA TYR A 283 -21.15 -14.87 -23.52
C TYR A 283 -22.15 -13.79 -23.97
N ARG A 284 -21.97 -13.21 -25.17
CA ARG A 284 -22.88 -12.18 -25.69
C ARG A 284 -24.32 -12.68 -25.74
N ASN A 285 -24.54 -13.92 -26.17
CA ASN A 285 -25.89 -14.48 -26.25
C ASN A 285 -26.50 -14.65 -24.86
N ALA A 286 -25.70 -15.03 -23.86
CA ALA A 286 -26.15 -15.19 -22.49
C ALA A 286 -26.44 -13.85 -21.78
N LEU A 287 -25.81 -12.73 -22.18
CA LEU A 287 -26.19 -11.39 -21.71
C LEU A 287 -27.65 -11.03 -22.01
N GLY A 288 -28.26 -11.69 -23.00
CA GLY A 288 -29.63 -11.43 -23.44
C GLY A 288 -29.76 -10.19 -24.32
N GLU A 289 -30.83 -10.15 -25.13
CA GLU A 289 -31.07 -9.05 -26.08
C GLU A 289 -31.28 -7.70 -25.41
N ALA A 290 -31.84 -7.70 -24.19
CA ALA A 290 -32.09 -6.49 -23.40
C ALA A 290 -30.81 -5.71 -23.03
N SER A 291 -29.65 -6.38 -23.01
CA SER A 291 -28.35 -5.73 -22.74
C SER A 291 -27.97 -4.68 -23.80
N GLY A 292 -28.51 -4.80 -25.03
CA GLY A 292 -28.12 -3.96 -26.16
C GLY A 292 -26.63 -4.06 -26.52
N VAL A 293 -25.92 -5.10 -26.05
CA VAL A 293 -24.50 -5.32 -26.32
C VAL A 293 -24.33 -6.10 -27.63
N THR A 294 -23.48 -5.56 -28.50
CA THR A 294 -23.04 -6.19 -29.75
C THR A 294 -21.81 -7.06 -29.52
N LEU A 295 -21.56 -8.02 -30.42
CA LEU A 295 -20.36 -8.86 -30.34
C LEU A 295 -19.06 -8.05 -30.52
N ASP A 296 -19.11 -6.98 -31.33
CA ASP A 296 -17.96 -6.09 -31.54
C ASP A 296 -17.62 -5.28 -30.29
N GLU A 297 -18.63 -4.79 -29.54
CA GLU A 297 -18.43 -4.16 -28.23
C GLU A 297 -17.80 -5.13 -27.23
N VAL A 298 -18.23 -6.39 -27.19
CA VAL A 298 -17.58 -7.41 -26.36
C VAL A 298 -16.13 -7.60 -26.79
N ARG A 299 -15.86 -7.75 -28.08
CA ARG A 299 -14.51 -8.00 -28.60
C ARG A 299 -13.55 -6.86 -28.26
N GLU A 300 -13.95 -5.61 -28.51
CA GLU A 300 -13.12 -4.42 -28.20
C GLU A 300 -12.97 -4.22 -26.68
N GLY A 301 -14.03 -4.47 -25.91
CA GLY A 301 -13.97 -4.43 -24.47
C GLY A 301 -13.02 -5.46 -23.87
N VAL A 302 -13.08 -6.70 -24.35
CA VAL A 302 -12.18 -7.78 -23.93
C VAL A 302 -10.72 -7.48 -24.30
N ARG A 303 -10.48 -6.96 -25.51
CA ARG A 303 -9.16 -6.53 -25.95
C ARG A 303 -8.58 -5.48 -25.00
N ARG A 304 -9.35 -4.43 -24.69
CA ARG A 304 -8.96 -3.37 -23.75
C ARG A 304 -8.66 -3.90 -22.35
N GLN A 305 -9.49 -4.80 -21.85
CA GLN A 305 -9.38 -5.33 -20.48
C GLN A 305 -8.38 -6.48 -20.33
N SER A 306 -7.72 -6.94 -21.41
CA SER A 306 -6.72 -8.03 -21.35
C SER A 306 -5.52 -7.73 -20.43
N PHE A 307 -5.19 -6.46 -20.21
CA PHE A 307 -4.13 -6.03 -19.29
C PHE A 307 -4.44 -6.28 -17.82
N PHE A 308 -5.72 -6.40 -17.43
CA PHE A 308 -6.10 -6.68 -16.04
C PHE A 308 -5.47 -7.98 -15.54
N GLY A 309 -5.42 -9.00 -16.40
CA GLY A 309 -4.75 -10.26 -16.07
C GLY A 309 -3.23 -10.14 -15.92
N VAL A 310 -2.58 -9.29 -16.74
CA VAL A 310 -1.15 -9.00 -16.61
C VAL A 310 -0.86 -8.30 -15.27
N LEU A 311 -1.69 -7.31 -14.91
CA LEU A 311 -1.63 -6.64 -13.61
C LEU A 311 -1.71 -7.65 -12.46
N MET A 312 -2.74 -8.49 -12.46
CA MET A 312 -2.94 -9.49 -11.40
C MET A 312 -1.80 -10.50 -11.31
N ALA A 313 -1.22 -10.91 -12.45
CA ALA A 313 -0.10 -11.84 -12.50
C ALA A 313 1.24 -11.23 -12.03
N ILE A 314 1.39 -9.89 -12.04
CA ILE A 314 2.54 -9.17 -11.46
C ILE A 314 2.33 -8.96 -9.95
N VAL A 315 1.17 -8.44 -9.57
CA VAL A 315 0.90 -7.98 -8.19
C VAL A 315 0.75 -9.16 -7.23
N SER A 316 -0.05 -10.16 -7.58
CA SER A 316 -0.37 -11.29 -6.70
C SER A 316 0.85 -12.03 -6.14
N PRO A 317 1.84 -12.48 -6.95
CA PRO A 317 3.01 -13.21 -6.43
C PRO A 317 3.92 -12.38 -5.52
N MET A 318 3.80 -11.05 -5.52
CA MET A 318 4.56 -10.15 -4.64
C MET A 318 3.88 -9.95 -3.29
N LEU A 319 2.57 -10.23 -3.17
CA LEU A 319 1.79 -9.95 -1.97
C LEU A 319 1.38 -11.22 -1.19
N VAL A 320 1.40 -12.40 -1.82
CA VAL A 320 1.00 -13.66 -1.18
C VAL A 320 2.21 -14.50 -0.77
N GLU A 321 1.98 -15.42 0.18
CA GLU A 321 3.00 -16.37 0.60
C GLU A 321 3.49 -17.23 -0.58
N ARG A 322 4.81 -17.41 -0.64
CA ARG A 322 5.44 -18.19 -1.70
C ARG A 322 5.20 -19.70 -1.51
N THR A 323 4.69 -20.35 -2.55
CA THR A 323 4.59 -21.81 -2.62
C THR A 323 5.00 -22.29 -4.01
N ALA A 324 5.47 -23.55 -4.12
CA ALA A 324 5.90 -24.10 -5.42
C ALA A 324 4.75 -24.16 -6.44
N ARG A 325 3.54 -24.55 -6.00
CA ARG A 325 2.33 -24.55 -6.85
C ARG A 325 1.90 -23.13 -7.21
N GLY A 326 1.99 -22.19 -6.26
CA GLY A 326 1.69 -20.77 -6.52
C GLY A 326 2.62 -20.19 -7.59
N ASP A 327 3.93 -20.40 -7.47
CA ASP A 327 4.91 -19.96 -8.47
C ASP A 327 4.57 -20.58 -9.85
N GLU A 328 4.26 -21.87 -9.94
CA GLU A 328 3.85 -22.54 -11.19
C GLU A 328 2.58 -21.91 -11.80
N MET A 329 1.55 -21.68 -10.98
CA MET A 329 0.31 -21.03 -11.40
C MET A 329 0.57 -19.61 -11.92
N PHE A 330 1.33 -18.79 -11.20
CA PHE A 330 1.61 -17.42 -11.63
C PHE A 330 2.41 -17.36 -12.93
N MET A 331 3.33 -18.31 -13.16
CA MET A 331 4.06 -18.43 -14.43
C MET A 331 3.14 -18.83 -15.58
N ALA A 332 2.17 -19.72 -15.35
CA ALA A 332 1.14 -20.04 -16.34
C ALA A 332 0.25 -18.81 -16.64
N MET A 333 -0.17 -18.09 -15.60
CA MET A 333 -1.02 -16.89 -15.73
C MET A 333 -0.32 -15.78 -16.51
N ILE A 334 0.90 -15.38 -16.13
CA ILE A 334 1.61 -14.29 -16.82
C ILE A 334 1.85 -14.63 -18.29
N ALA A 335 2.22 -15.88 -18.60
CA ALA A 335 2.43 -16.31 -19.97
C ALA A 335 1.14 -16.25 -20.80
N ARG A 336 0.03 -16.79 -20.29
CA ARG A 336 -1.24 -16.82 -21.04
C ARG A 336 -1.86 -15.44 -21.20
N HIS A 337 -1.79 -14.57 -20.17
CA HIS A 337 -2.29 -13.19 -20.23
C HIS A 337 -1.47 -12.33 -21.18
N CYS A 338 -0.13 -12.36 -21.11
CA CYS A 338 0.70 -11.63 -22.05
C CYS A 338 0.46 -12.12 -23.49
N GLN A 339 0.30 -13.42 -23.70
CA GLN A 339 -0.06 -13.93 -25.02
C GLN A 339 -1.46 -13.47 -25.47
N HIS A 340 -2.41 -13.26 -24.56
CA HIS A 340 -3.74 -12.72 -24.89
C HIS A 340 -3.66 -11.27 -25.35
N VAL A 341 -2.85 -10.45 -24.68
CA VAL A 341 -2.54 -9.07 -25.08
C VAL A 341 -1.96 -9.04 -26.49
N LEU A 342 -1.01 -9.94 -26.79
CA LEU A 342 -0.38 -10.03 -28.11
C LEU A 342 -1.36 -10.50 -29.19
N ASP A 343 -2.14 -11.56 -28.93
CA ASP A 343 -3.11 -12.12 -29.88
C ASP A 343 -4.23 -11.14 -30.24
N THR A 344 -4.55 -10.21 -29.33
CA THR A 344 -5.61 -9.20 -29.52
C THR A 344 -5.07 -7.84 -29.98
N ASP A 345 -3.76 -7.71 -30.21
CA ASP A 345 -3.09 -6.44 -30.50
C ASP A 345 -3.47 -5.35 -29.46
N ALA A 346 -3.57 -5.71 -28.18
CA ALA A 346 -3.98 -4.77 -27.15
C ALA A 346 -2.87 -3.75 -26.82
N LEU A 347 -1.59 -4.06 -27.13
CA LEU A 347 -0.49 -3.11 -27.00
C LEU A 347 -0.71 -1.81 -27.79
N SER A 348 -1.39 -1.87 -28.94
CA SER A 348 -1.66 -0.66 -29.74
C SER A 348 -2.69 0.28 -29.11
N LEU A 349 -3.33 -0.14 -28.01
CA LEU A 349 -4.20 0.69 -27.18
C LEU A 349 -3.44 1.46 -26.10
N LEU A 350 -2.19 1.08 -25.79
CA LEU A 350 -1.43 1.76 -24.76
C LEU A 350 -1.07 3.18 -25.22
N PRO A 351 -1.28 4.19 -24.37
CA PRO A 351 -0.75 5.52 -24.63
C PRO A 351 0.79 5.48 -24.66
N PRO A 352 1.45 6.48 -25.25
CA PRO A 352 2.91 6.58 -25.16
C PRO A 352 3.33 6.58 -23.68
N PRO A 353 4.43 5.90 -23.33
CA PRO A 353 4.89 5.84 -21.95
C PRO A 353 5.09 7.26 -21.43
N SER A 354 4.49 7.56 -20.28
CA SER A 354 4.63 8.83 -19.60
C SER A 354 5.54 8.61 -18.41
N THR A 355 6.66 9.33 -18.33
CA THR A 355 7.33 9.53 -17.04
C THR A 355 6.38 10.41 -16.22
N PRO A 356 5.83 9.92 -15.09
CA PRO A 356 4.95 10.74 -14.27
C PRO A 356 5.68 11.99 -13.84
N GLU A 357 5.02 13.15 -13.92
CA GLU A 357 5.56 14.34 -13.30
C GLU A 357 5.70 14.09 -11.79
N PRO A 358 6.83 14.49 -11.17
CA PRO A 358 6.99 14.41 -9.72
C PRO A 358 5.85 15.12 -9.01
N LEU A 359 5.29 14.50 -7.96
CA LEU A 359 4.19 15.11 -7.20
C LEU A 359 4.69 16.36 -6.47
N GLN A 360 3.83 17.36 -6.38
CA GLN A 360 4.06 18.55 -5.58
C GLN A 360 2.98 18.66 -4.49
N PRO A 361 3.35 19.07 -3.27
CA PRO A 361 2.39 19.34 -2.20
C PRO A 361 1.44 20.48 -2.54
N ASN A 362 0.25 20.44 -1.97
CA ASN A 362 -0.66 21.57 -1.99
C ASN A 362 -0.22 22.62 -0.96
N VAL A 363 -0.58 23.87 -1.20
CA VAL A 363 -0.36 24.97 -0.24
C VAL A 363 -1.03 24.70 1.12
N SER A 364 -2.16 23.99 1.13
CA SER A 364 -2.83 23.58 2.37
C SER A 364 -2.01 22.61 3.22
N ASP A 365 -1.09 21.88 2.59
CA ASP A 365 -0.34 20.82 3.24
C ASP A 365 0.75 21.39 4.15
N GLU A 366 1.00 22.70 4.19
CA GLU A 366 1.89 23.35 5.18
C GLU A 366 1.27 23.40 6.59
N GLY A 367 -0.06 23.34 6.69
CA GLY A 367 -0.80 23.42 7.94
C GLY A 367 -1.04 22.07 8.60
N ARG A 368 -1.64 22.10 9.79
CA ARG A 368 -2.02 20.89 10.54
C ARG A 368 -3.14 20.10 9.86
N HIS A 369 -3.03 18.78 9.83
CA HIS A 369 -4.03 17.87 9.26
C HIS A 369 -4.98 17.29 10.32
N THR A 370 -6.11 16.74 9.87
CA THR A 370 -7.02 15.98 10.75
C THR A 370 -6.38 14.62 11.06
N PRO A 371 -6.20 14.25 12.35
CA PRO A 371 -5.64 12.96 12.71
C PRO A 371 -6.52 11.80 12.27
N GLY A 372 -5.90 10.71 11.82
CA GLY A 372 -6.58 9.42 11.62
C GLY A 372 -6.73 8.65 12.94
N ASP A 373 -7.43 7.52 12.90
CA ASP A 373 -7.72 6.71 14.09
C ASP A 373 -6.55 5.82 14.56
N ASP A 374 -5.46 5.76 13.80
CA ASP A 374 -4.29 4.92 14.13
C ASP A 374 -3.57 5.41 15.39
N ALA A 375 -3.32 4.50 16.35
CA ALA A 375 -2.67 4.85 17.62
C ALA A 375 -1.28 5.49 17.47
N LEU A 376 -0.59 5.22 16.37
CA LEU A 376 0.72 5.77 16.02
C LEU A 376 0.64 6.89 14.98
N TRP A 377 -0.55 7.46 14.74
CA TRP A 377 -0.68 8.63 13.89
C TRP A 377 0.22 9.77 14.41
N SER A 378 1.08 10.27 13.53
CA SER A 378 2.00 11.35 13.82
C SER A 378 2.04 12.35 12.67
N GLU A 379 2.10 13.63 13.03
CA GLU A 379 2.35 14.72 12.10
C GLU A 379 3.61 15.45 12.54
N SER A 380 4.55 15.69 11.62
CA SER A 380 5.86 16.24 11.96
C SER A 380 6.33 17.29 10.96
N TRP A 381 6.82 18.43 11.48
CA TRP A 381 7.56 19.44 10.73
C TRP A 381 9.02 19.37 11.14
N TYR A 382 9.91 19.39 10.15
CA TYR A 382 11.35 19.24 10.35
C TYR A 382 12.12 20.27 9.54
N PHE A 383 13.24 20.73 10.10
CA PHE A 383 14.08 21.79 9.54
C PHE A 383 15.54 21.53 9.88
N ASP A 384 16.46 21.73 8.94
CA ASP A 384 17.89 21.70 9.22
C ASP A 384 18.71 22.72 8.45
N PHE A 385 19.96 22.89 8.90
CA PHE A 385 20.94 23.72 8.23
C PHE A 385 22.37 23.24 8.51
N VAL A 386 23.31 23.64 7.66
CA VAL A 386 24.75 23.43 7.84
C VAL A 386 25.52 24.68 7.46
N ASP A 387 26.24 25.26 8.41
CA ASP A 387 27.20 26.35 8.21
C ASP A 387 28.63 25.83 8.38
N THR A 388 29.31 25.60 7.24
CA THR A 388 30.71 25.15 7.21
C THR A 388 31.71 26.22 7.62
N THR A 389 31.36 27.50 7.51
CA THR A 389 32.25 28.60 7.90
C THR A 389 32.39 28.69 9.40
N GLN A 390 31.30 28.40 10.12
CA GLN A 390 31.25 28.39 11.58
C GLN A 390 31.33 26.97 12.17
N ASN A 391 31.43 25.94 11.32
CA ASN A 391 31.41 24.52 11.69
C ASN A 391 30.22 24.19 12.62
N LEU A 392 29.02 24.62 12.21
CA LEU A 392 27.79 24.49 12.98
C LEU A 392 26.70 23.90 12.09
N GLY A 393 26.13 22.78 12.51
CA GLY A 393 24.88 22.26 11.98
C GLY A 393 23.79 22.31 13.05
N GLY A 394 22.55 22.46 12.64
CA GLY A 394 21.41 22.30 13.54
C GLY A 394 20.21 21.69 12.85
N TRP A 395 19.36 21.06 13.65
CA TRP A 395 18.04 20.60 13.20
C TRP A 395 16.98 20.80 14.28
N PHE A 396 15.74 21.03 13.83
CA PHE A 396 14.58 21.29 14.65
C PHE A 396 13.43 20.42 14.18
N ARG A 397 12.61 19.97 15.13
CA ARG A 397 11.40 19.21 14.83
C ARG A 397 10.30 19.51 15.82
N LEU A 398 9.08 19.65 15.28
CA LEU A 398 7.85 19.42 16.02
C LEU A 398 7.24 18.11 15.53
N GLY A 399 6.91 17.19 16.43
CA GLY A 399 6.08 16.02 16.14
C GLY A 399 4.82 16.03 17.00
N LEU A 400 3.63 16.02 16.41
CA LEU A 400 2.36 15.86 17.12
C LEU A 400 1.97 14.39 17.12
N ILE A 401 1.63 13.84 18.29
CA ILE A 401 1.12 12.46 18.46
C ILE A 401 -0.24 12.53 19.18
N PRO A 402 -1.28 13.06 18.50
CA PRO A 402 -2.58 13.38 19.12
C PRO A 402 -3.24 12.18 19.80
N ASN A 403 -3.15 10.99 19.21
CA ASN A 403 -3.78 9.79 19.74
C ASN A 403 -3.08 9.24 21.00
N GLN A 404 -1.91 9.78 21.34
CA GLN A 404 -1.18 9.50 22.58
C GLN A 404 -1.10 10.72 23.51
N GLY A 405 -1.73 11.84 23.15
CA GLY A 405 -1.89 13.00 24.02
C GLY A 405 -0.65 13.89 24.20
N HIS A 406 0.40 13.74 23.38
CA HIS A 406 1.64 14.49 23.54
C HIS A 406 2.26 14.96 22.22
N ALA A 407 3.27 15.83 22.33
CA ALA A 407 4.09 16.33 21.25
C ALA A 407 5.58 16.12 21.55
N TRP A 408 6.38 16.01 20.50
CA TRP A 408 7.83 15.93 20.56
C TRP A 408 8.42 17.25 20.05
N VAL A 409 9.24 17.88 20.87
CA VAL A 409 10.01 19.08 20.53
C VAL A 409 11.48 18.69 20.52
N ASN A 410 12.12 18.89 19.38
CA ASN A 410 13.55 18.68 19.23
C ASN A 410 14.20 19.95 18.66
N GLY A 411 15.29 20.39 19.27
CA GLY A 411 16.19 21.39 18.72
C GLY A 411 17.61 21.03 19.08
N LEU A 412 18.43 20.70 18.08
CA LEU A 412 19.80 20.25 18.30
C LEU A 412 20.78 21.10 17.50
N LEU A 413 21.93 21.36 18.10
CA LEU A 413 23.07 22.06 17.50
C LEU A 413 24.33 21.23 17.71
N CYS A 414 25.13 21.05 16.68
CA CYS A 414 26.35 20.23 16.75
C CYS A 414 27.43 20.72 15.80
N GLY A 415 28.65 20.25 16.01
CA GLY A 415 29.80 20.56 15.16
C GLY A 415 31.07 19.88 15.66
N PRO A 416 32.13 19.88 14.85
CA PRO A 416 33.41 19.32 15.24
C PRO A 416 34.02 20.13 16.38
N GLY A 417 34.59 19.43 17.37
CA GLY A 417 35.32 20.03 18.49
C GLY A 417 34.46 20.83 19.47
N ARG A 418 33.14 20.63 19.50
CA ARG A 418 32.22 21.28 20.45
C ARG A 418 31.19 20.29 21.01
N PRO A 419 30.59 20.59 22.17
CA PRO A 419 29.50 19.80 22.70
C PRO A 419 28.28 19.84 21.76
N THR A 420 27.53 18.74 21.72
CA THR A 420 26.19 18.74 21.11
C THR A 420 25.22 19.37 22.09
N ILE A 421 24.45 20.35 21.64
CA ILE A 421 23.45 21.03 22.45
C ILE A 421 22.08 20.50 22.02
N ALA A 422 21.28 20.03 22.96
CA ALA A 422 19.97 19.47 22.70
C ALA A 422 18.90 20.10 23.62
N VAL A 423 17.81 20.55 23.00
CA VAL A 423 16.54 20.88 23.63
C VAL A 423 15.57 19.78 23.21
N LEU A 424 15.24 18.87 24.12
CA LEU A 424 14.42 17.70 23.85
C LEU A 424 13.29 17.63 24.87
N ASP A 425 12.07 17.47 24.38
CA ASP A 425 10.90 17.13 25.18
C ASP A 425 10.03 16.17 24.38
N PHE A 426 9.88 14.94 24.85
CA PHE A 426 9.07 13.90 24.20
C PHE A 426 7.67 13.78 24.82
N ASP A 427 7.37 14.57 25.85
CA ASP A 427 6.12 14.55 26.60
C ASP A 427 5.47 15.96 26.63
N ALA A 428 5.85 16.83 25.70
CA ALA A 428 5.31 18.18 25.62
C ALA A 428 3.78 18.11 25.42
N PRO A 429 3.00 19.01 26.06
CA PRO A 429 1.56 19.03 25.87
C PRO A 429 1.21 19.33 24.41
N LEU A 430 0.17 18.69 23.89
CA LEU A 430 -0.37 19.03 22.58
C LEU A 430 -0.77 20.51 22.54
N PRO A 431 -0.32 21.27 21.53
CA PRO A 431 -0.69 22.67 21.41
C PRO A 431 -2.09 22.81 20.80
N ASP A 432 -2.80 23.87 21.20
CA ASP A 432 -4.03 24.30 20.52
C ASP A 432 -3.74 24.73 19.08
N ASP A 433 -2.60 25.40 18.88
CA ASP A 433 -2.05 25.79 17.59
C ASP A 433 -0.60 25.34 17.47
N HIS A 434 -0.32 24.49 16.47
CA HIS A 434 1.02 23.97 16.17
C HIS A 434 2.09 25.07 15.98
N THR A 435 1.72 26.32 15.68
CA THR A 435 2.66 27.43 15.51
C THR A 435 3.35 27.87 16.80
N VAL A 436 2.83 27.51 17.98
CA VAL A 436 3.42 27.86 19.29
C VAL A 436 3.32 26.69 20.25
N VAL A 437 4.46 26.05 20.55
CA VAL A 437 4.52 24.84 21.38
C VAL A 437 5.38 25.11 22.62
N ALA A 438 4.81 24.85 23.78
CA ALA A 438 5.53 24.89 25.05
C ALA A 438 6.13 23.50 25.34
N ALA A 439 7.40 23.48 25.70
CA ALA A 439 8.14 22.31 26.16
C ALA A 439 8.70 22.60 27.57
N ASP A 440 9.23 21.58 28.26
CA ASP A 440 9.88 21.78 29.55
C ASP A 440 11.07 22.75 29.44
N GLY A 441 10.90 23.95 30.00
CA GLY A 441 11.92 24.99 29.99
C GLY A 441 12.20 25.61 28.61
N ALA A 442 11.39 25.33 27.58
CA ALA A 442 11.58 25.86 26.24
C ALA A 442 10.26 26.17 25.52
N GLN A 443 10.36 26.96 24.45
CA GLN A 443 9.26 27.25 23.54
C GLN A 443 9.76 27.18 22.09
N LEU A 444 9.07 26.39 21.28
CA LEU A 444 9.24 26.33 19.83
C LEU A 444 8.11 27.14 19.18
N ARG A 445 8.45 28.00 18.22
CA ARG A 445 7.48 28.68 17.37
C ARG A 445 7.79 28.44 15.91
N MET A 446 6.73 28.34 15.12
CA MET A 446 6.76 28.06 13.69
C MET A 446 5.85 29.06 12.98
N GLU A 447 6.33 29.69 11.92
CA GLU A 447 5.55 30.62 11.10
C GLU A 447 5.69 30.26 9.63
N ILE A 448 4.55 29.97 8.99
CA ILE A 448 4.45 29.85 7.54
C ILE A 448 4.37 31.27 6.97
N ALA A 449 5.53 31.88 6.70
CA ALA A 449 5.59 33.25 6.20
C ALA A 449 5.09 33.36 4.74
N GLU A 450 5.37 32.35 3.93
CA GLU A 450 4.87 32.20 2.56
C GLU A 450 4.79 30.70 2.25
N PRO A 451 3.60 30.10 2.10
CA PRO A 451 3.46 28.66 1.94
C PRO A 451 4.30 28.10 0.80
N LEU A 452 4.96 26.97 1.03
CA LEU A 452 5.89 26.31 0.11
C LEU A 452 7.13 27.13 -0.27
N VAL A 453 7.29 28.36 0.24
CA VAL A 453 8.40 29.25 -0.12
C VAL A 453 9.22 29.66 1.11
N ARG A 454 8.62 30.22 2.16
CA ARG A 454 9.31 30.75 3.34
C ARG A 454 8.71 30.24 4.64
N PHE A 455 9.56 29.74 5.52
CA PHE A 455 9.19 29.23 6.83
C PHE A 455 10.14 29.77 7.91
N ARG A 456 9.62 30.20 9.06
CA ARG A 456 10.45 30.65 10.19
C ARG A 456 10.30 29.73 11.38
N VAL A 457 11.41 29.49 12.06
CA VAL A 457 11.46 28.73 13.31
C VAL A 457 12.19 29.54 14.38
N SER A 458 11.56 29.66 15.55
CA SER A 458 12.14 30.25 16.75
C SER A 458 12.16 29.22 17.85
N LEU A 459 13.31 29.00 18.49
CA LEU A 459 13.45 28.16 19.66
C LEU A 459 14.08 28.98 20.77
N ARG A 460 13.42 29.09 21.93
CA ARG A 460 13.96 29.79 23.09
C ARG A 460 13.75 28.97 24.34
N GLY A 461 14.82 28.71 25.08
CA GLY A 461 14.71 27.94 26.31
C GLY A 461 16.02 27.45 26.87
N ARG A 462 15.91 26.45 27.76
CA ARG A 462 17.05 25.72 28.32
C ARG A 462 17.18 24.36 27.64
N GLY A 463 18.38 24.06 27.19
CA GLY A 463 18.78 22.74 26.71
C GLY A 463 19.91 22.18 27.56
N GLN A 464 20.54 21.13 27.05
CA GLN A 464 21.68 20.47 27.66
C GLN A 464 22.82 20.31 26.64
N ALA A 465 24.05 20.60 27.06
CA ALA A 465 25.28 20.41 26.31
C ALA A 465 25.94 19.08 26.69
N TYR A 466 26.32 18.29 25.69
CA TYR A 466 26.89 16.96 25.79
C TYR A 466 28.26 16.91 25.12
N ASP A 467 29.31 16.66 25.91
CA ASP A 467 30.67 16.52 25.38
C ASP A 467 30.84 15.23 24.55
N ASP A 468 30.17 14.15 24.96
CA ASP A 468 29.97 12.93 24.16
C ASP A 468 28.53 12.91 23.61
N PRO A 469 28.32 13.12 22.30
CA PRO A 469 26.98 13.07 21.70
C PRO A 469 26.28 11.72 21.85
N ALA A 470 27.03 10.62 22.05
CA ALA A 470 26.44 9.29 22.21
C ALA A 470 25.65 9.14 23.53
N GLU A 471 25.87 10.02 24.51
CA GLU A 471 25.09 10.03 25.76
C GLU A 471 23.58 10.26 25.51
N LEU A 472 23.23 11.01 24.45
CA LEU A 472 21.83 11.18 24.02
C LEU A 472 21.19 9.85 23.59
N LEU A 473 21.97 8.89 23.07
CA LEU A 473 21.51 7.55 22.70
C LEU A 473 21.48 6.57 23.89
N ARG A 474 22.07 6.96 25.03
CA ARG A 474 22.12 6.17 26.26
C ARG A 474 21.14 6.67 27.33
N GLY A 475 20.45 7.79 27.07
CA GLY A 475 19.60 8.46 28.06
C GLY A 475 20.40 9.17 29.15
N GLY A 476 21.65 9.55 28.86
CA GLY A 476 22.51 10.33 29.74
C GLY A 476 22.05 11.79 29.86
N GLY A 477 22.58 12.51 30.85
CA GLY A 477 22.28 13.94 31.06
C GLY A 477 23.46 14.84 30.70
N GLY A 478 23.17 16.04 30.18
CA GLY A 478 24.17 17.06 29.84
C GLY A 478 24.22 18.25 30.81
N ARG A 479 25.13 19.18 30.55
CA ARG A 479 25.23 20.46 31.28
C ARG A 479 24.16 21.43 30.78
N ALA A 480 23.37 22.01 31.68
CA ALA A 480 22.35 22.99 31.30
C ALA A 480 22.94 24.21 30.58
N VAL A 481 22.30 24.62 29.48
CA VAL A 481 22.67 25.79 28.67
C VAL A 481 21.43 26.51 28.16
N ASP A 482 21.49 27.84 28.04
CA ASP A 482 20.44 28.61 27.37
C ASP A 482 20.62 28.53 25.85
N VAL A 483 19.51 28.42 25.13
CA VAL A 483 19.46 28.32 23.67
C VAL A 483 18.43 29.33 23.14
N VAL A 484 18.84 30.10 22.16
CA VAL A 484 17.99 31.00 21.37
C VAL A 484 18.33 30.81 19.90
N ALA A 485 17.38 30.34 19.09
CA ALA A 485 17.49 30.27 17.64
C ALA A 485 16.35 31.06 17.00
N GLU A 486 16.65 31.83 15.97
CA GLU A 486 15.71 32.60 15.16
C GLU A 486 16.16 32.44 13.71
N LEU A 487 15.51 31.55 12.96
CA LEU A 487 15.98 31.11 11.65
C LEU A 487 14.83 31.13 10.64
N GLU A 488 15.16 31.45 9.39
CA GLU A 488 14.27 31.44 8.24
C GLU A 488 14.81 30.49 7.17
N TRP A 489 13.94 29.60 6.68
CA TRP A 489 14.17 28.72 5.53
C TRP A 489 13.45 29.29 4.33
N VAL A 490 14.20 29.55 3.26
CA VAL A 490 13.68 29.96 1.96
C VAL A 490 13.94 28.84 0.96
N SER A 491 12.90 28.37 0.28
CA SER A 491 12.98 27.24 -0.64
C SER A 491 13.93 27.56 -1.81
N ASP A 492 14.83 26.63 -2.12
CA ASP A 492 15.90 26.72 -3.12
C ASP A 492 15.73 25.66 -4.23
N GLY A 493 14.52 25.11 -4.35
CA GLY A 493 14.15 24.11 -5.34
C GLY A 493 12.65 23.88 -5.41
N SER A 494 12.25 22.96 -6.30
CA SER A 494 10.88 22.49 -6.41
C SER A 494 10.52 21.59 -5.21
N PRO A 495 9.39 21.85 -4.53
CA PRO A 495 8.89 20.93 -3.52
C PRO A 495 8.60 19.54 -4.09
N TYR A 496 9.02 18.51 -3.37
CA TYR A 496 8.85 17.12 -3.78
C TYR A 496 7.95 16.37 -2.82
N GLN A 497 6.80 15.87 -3.30
CA GLN A 497 5.89 15.05 -2.52
C GLN A 497 6.09 13.56 -2.81
N TYR A 498 6.06 12.76 -1.75
CA TYR A 498 6.18 11.31 -1.85
C TYR A 498 4.93 10.68 -2.46
N ARG A 499 5.13 9.61 -3.23
CA ARG A 499 4.02 8.81 -3.79
C ARG A 499 3.47 7.75 -2.84
N VAL A 500 4.25 7.37 -1.82
CA VAL A 500 3.98 6.20 -0.97
C VAL A 500 3.46 6.56 0.42
N SER A 501 3.58 7.83 0.82
CA SER A 501 3.14 8.32 2.12
C SER A 501 2.90 9.84 2.03
N PRO A 502 1.91 10.40 2.76
CA PRO A 502 1.72 11.85 2.85
C PRO A 502 2.92 12.54 3.53
N ARG A 503 3.84 13.01 2.71
CA ARG A 503 5.09 13.70 3.08
C ARG A 503 5.60 14.51 1.90
N TYR A 504 6.23 15.64 2.18
CA TYR A 504 7.04 16.35 1.19
C TYR A 504 8.38 16.82 1.76
N GLU A 505 9.31 17.14 0.85
CA GLU A 505 10.71 17.49 1.08
C GLU A 505 11.09 18.72 0.24
N ILE A 506 11.81 19.68 0.81
CA ILE A 506 12.17 20.94 0.12
C ILE A 506 13.58 21.40 0.50
N PRO A 507 14.51 21.52 -0.47
CA PRO A 507 15.82 22.12 -0.23
C PRO A 507 15.67 23.63 -0.01
N CYS A 508 16.46 24.18 0.89
CA CYS A 508 16.33 25.55 1.37
C CYS A 508 17.68 26.25 1.51
N ARG A 509 17.64 27.58 1.48
CA ARG A 509 18.65 28.47 2.05
C ARG A 509 18.19 28.96 3.41
N VAL A 510 19.11 28.99 4.36
CA VAL A 510 18.82 29.29 5.76
C VAL A 510 19.59 30.52 6.21
N SER A 511 18.89 31.43 6.88
CA SER A 511 19.44 32.69 7.40
C SER A 511 18.88 32.98 8.79
N GLY A 512 19.63 33.70 9.62
CA GLY A 512 19.18 34.13 10.94
C GLY A 512 20.26 34.10 12.01
N THR A 513 19.88 33.80 13.24
CA THR A 513 20.82 33.79 14.38
C THR A 513 20.61 32.61 15.31
N VAL A 514 21.70 32.08 15.84
CA VAL A 514 21.70 31.05 16.88
C VAL A 514 22.59 31.50 18.01
N THR A 515 22.13 31.43 19.24
CA THR A 515 22.91 31.69 20.45
C THR A 515 22.77 30.49 21.38
N ALA A 516 23.89 29.86 21.72
CA ALA A 516 23.92 28.69 22.57
C ALA A 516 25.28 28.55 23.27
N ASP A 517 25.28 28.06 24.50
CA ASP A 517 26.49 27.88 25.35
C ASP A 517 27.42 29.11 25.36
N GLY A 518 26.83 30.31 25.46
CA GLY A 518 27.55 31.58 25.52
C GLY A 518 28.12 32.08 24.17
N HIS A 519 27.87 31.38 23.07
CA HIS A 519 28.31 31.75 21.73
C HIS A 519 27.12 32.21 20.88
N SER A 520 27.36 33.17 19.97
CA SER A 520 26.36 33.66 19.02
C SER A 520 26.87 33.51 17.59
N TYR A 521 26.03 32.99 16.72
CA TYR A 521 26.31 32.63 15.33
C TYR A 521 25.33 33.37 14.44
N ALA A 522 25.85 34.09 13.43
CA ALA A 522 25.04 34.70 12.39
C ALA A 522 25.02 33.76 11.20
N ILE A 523 23.85 33.23 10.86
CA ILE A 523 23.65 32.30 9.73
C ILE A 523 23.23 33.12 8.52
N SER A 524 23.88 32.91 7.37
CA SER A 524 23.67 33.72 6.18
C SER A 524 23.66 32.85 4.92
N GLU A 525 22.46 32.55 4.41
CA GLU A 525 22.21 31.85 3.14
C GLU A 525 22.93 30.49 3.04
N VAL A 526 22.98 29.76 4.14
CA VAL A 526 23.61 28.43 4.21
C VAL A 526 22.66 27.35 3.73
N ALA A 527 23.18 26.16 3.38
CA ALA A 527 22.33 25.07 2.91
C ALA A 527 21.50 24.48 4.05
N GLY A 528 20.27 24.07 3.73
CA GLY A 528 19.39 23.35 4.64
C GLY A 528 18.24 22.66 3.92
N GLN A 529 17.47 21.89 4.66
CA GLN A 529 16.29 21.16 4.20
C GLN A 529 15.12 21.46 5.14
N ARG A 530 13.89 21.37 4.62
CA ARG A 530 12.71 21.20 5.45
C ARG A 530 11.81 20.09 4.92
N ASP A 531 11.08 19.45 5.82
CA ASP A 531 10.09 18.43 5.50
C ASP A 531 8.86 18.53 6.38
N HIS A 532 7.76 17.98 5.88
CA HIS A 532 6.53 17.80 6.64
C HIS A 532 5.88 16.48 6.25
N SER A 533 5.40 15.73 7.24
CA SER A 533 4.73 14.45 7.04
C SER A 533 3.56 14.25 7.99
N TRP A 534 2.53 13.51 7.57
CA TRP A 534 1.32 13.24 8.35
C TRP A 534 0.77 11.85 8.05
N ALA A 535 1.11 10.86 8.87
CA ALA A 535 0.69 9.48 8.70
C ALA A 535 0.88 8.66 9.99
N ALA A 536 0.32 7.46 10.02
CA ALA A 536 0.75 6.43 10.98
C ALA A 536 2.24 6.14 10.80
N ARG A 537 3.02 6.20 11.89
CA ARG A 537 4.47 5.98 11.84
C ARG A 537 4.96 5.17 13.02
N ASP A 538 5.28 3.91 12.77
CA ASP A 538 5.99 3.06 13.73
C ASP A 538 7.51 3.27 13.61
N TRP A 539 8.05 4.13 14.47
CA TRP A 539 9.49 4.39 14.58
C TRP A 539 10.28 3.16 15.07
N TRP A 540 9.60 2.13 15.57
CA TRP A 540 10.18 0.95 16.22
C TRP A 540 9.99 -0.33 15.41
N GLY A 541 9.29 -0.28 14.27
CA GLY A 541 8.97 -1.44 13.43
C GLY A 541 9.80 -1.59 12.16
N MET A 542 10.64 -0.60 11.82
CA MET A 542 11.41 -0.60 10.58
C MET A 542 12.70 0.21 10.71
N ASP A 543 13.68 -0.11 9.88
CA ASP A 543 14.93 0.66 9.77
C ASP A 543 14.89 1.55 8.53
N TRP A 544 15.61 2.66 8.56
CA TRP A 544 15.84 3.47 7.34
C TRP A 544 17.13 4.26 7.40
N VAL A 545 17.57 4.72 6.23
CA VAL A 545 18.58 5.76 6.06
C VAL A 545 17.97 6.90 5.26
N TRP A 546 17.98 8.11 5.82
CA TRP A 546 17.49 9.34 5.17
C TRP A 546 18.64 10.29 4.90
N THR A 547 18.60 11.00 3.79
CA THR A 547 19.59 12.01 3.41
C THR A 547 18.95 13.26 2.79
N ALA A 548 19.58 14.41 3.05
CA ALA A 548 19.42 15.63 2.26
C ALA A 548 20.79 16.27 2.06
N LEU A 549 21.25 16.29 0.82
CA LEU A 549 22.58 16.72 0.41
C LEU A 549 22.49 17.89 -0.57
N HIS A 550 23.43 18.81 -0.45
CA HIS A 550 23.58 20.00 -1.28
C HIS A 550 25.01 20.02 -1.82
N LEU A 551 25.15 19.80 -3.13
CA LEU A 551 26.43 19.80 -3.82
C LEU A 551 26.84 21.23 -4.20
N ASP A 552 28.13 21.48 -4.27
CA ASP A 552 28.72 22.79 -4.54
C ASP A 552 28.36 23.34 -5.94
N ASP A 553 27.92 22.48 -6.85
CA ASP A 553 27.46 22.85 -8.20
C ASP A 553 25.98 23.31 -8.24
N GLY A 554 25.31 23.34 -7.10
CA GLY A 554 23.90 23.68 -6.94
C GLY A 554 22.92 22.50 -7.08
N THR A 555 23.42 21.27 -7.17
CA THR A 555 22.57 20.07 -7.16
C THR A 555 22.09 19.77 -5.74
N HIS A 556 20.80 19.50 -5.59
CA HIS A 556 20.20 18.95 -4.36
C HIS A 556 19.86 17.48 -4.57
N LEU A 557 20.27 16.64 -3.62
CA LEU A 557 19.96 15.22 -3.58
C LEU A 557 19.21 14.92 -2.29
N HIS A 558 18.12 14.20 -2.41
CA HIS A 558 17.39 13.67 -1.27
C HIS A 558 17.12 12.19 -1.52
N GLY A 559 17.23 11.39 -0.47
CA GLY A 559 16.93 9.98 -0.56
C GLY A 559 16.55 9.34 0.77
N VAL A 560 15.71 8.32 0.69
CA VAL A 560 15.36 7.44 1.79
C VAL A 560 15.46 6.00 1.30
N ASP A 561 16.18 5.18 2.05
CA ASP A 561 16.25 3.73 1.91
C ASP A 561 15.54 3.10 3.12
N ILE A 562 14.35 2.54 2.90
CA ILE A 562 13.46 1.97 3.93
C ILE A 562 13.58 0.45 3.92
N ARG A 563 13.78 -0.13 5.10
CA ARG A 563 14.04 -1.54 5.32
C ARG A 563 13.02 -2.11 6.30
N ILE A 564 11.99 -2.74 5.74
CA ILE A 564 10.94 -3.42 6.52
C ILE A 564 11.22 -4.92 6.49
N PRO A 565 11.33 -5.61 7.65
CA PRO A 565 11.53 -7.04 7.69
C PRO A 565 10.47 -7.81 6.88
N GLY A 566 10.91 -8.62 5.91
CA GLY A 566 10.03 -9.45 5.08
C GLY A 566 9.37 -8.73 3.90
N ALA A 567 9.58 -7.43 3.70
CA ALA A 567 9.07 -6.67 2.55
C ALA A 567 10.18 -6.41 1.50
N PRO A 568 9.81 -6.14 0.24
CA PRO A 568 10.75 -5.61 -0.76
C PRO A 568 11.40 -4.30 -0.31
N ALA A 569 12.61 -4.03 -0.80
CA ALA A 569 13.29 -2.75 -0.57
C ALA A 569 12.42 -1.60 -1.10
N LEU A 570 12.21 -0.58 -0.27
CA LEU A 570 11.44 0.60 -0.63
C LEU A 570 12.34 1.82 -0.55
N SER A 571 12.40 2.60 -1.62
CA SER A 571 13.18 3.84 -1.64
C SER A 571 12.40 4.98 -2.25
N VAL A 572 12.71 6.19 -1.81
CA VAL A 572 12.12 7.44 -2.31
C VAL A 572 13.23 8.48 -2.41
N GLY A 573 13.23 9.33 -3.43
CA GLY A 573 14.23 10.38 -3.52
C GLY A 573 14.10 11.26 -4.76
N TYR A 574 14.87 12.34 -4.77
CA TYR A 574 15.00 13.21 -5.93
C TYR A 574 16.44 13.65 -6.15
N ARG A 575 16.70 14.06 -7.39
CA ARG A 575 17.78 14.93 -7.79
C ARG A 575 17.19 16.17 -8.44
N GLN A 576 17.62 17.35 -8.02
CA GLN A 576 17.18 18.59 -8.68
C GLN A 576 18.29 19.63 -8.71
N ARG A 577 18.24 20.50 -9.72
CA ARG A 577 19.16 21.61 -9.89
C ARG A 577 18.41 22.78 -10.53
N ALA A 578 18.76 24.00 -10.16
CA ALA A 578 18.11 25.20 -10.68
C ALA A 578 18.16 25.24 -12.23
N GLY A 579 16.99 25.41 -12.86
CA GLY A 579 16.84 25.46 -14.31
C GLY A 579 16.72 24.10 -15.01
N GLU A 580 16.80 23.00 -14.26
CA GLU A 580 16.57 21.63 -14.74
C GLU A 580 15.26 21.08 -14.13
N PRO A 581 14.52 20.20 -14.83
CA PRO A 581 13.38 19.50 -14.23
C PRO A 581 13.81 18.69 -13.01
N LEU A 582 12.92 18.56 -12.02
CA LEU A 582 13.14 17.65 -10.91
C LEU A 582 13.14 16.20 -11.43
N ASP A 583 14.18 15.48 -11.06
CA ASP A 583 14.40 14.08 -11.43
C ASP A 583 14.04 13.21 -10.22
N GLU A 584 12.91 12.51 -10.30
CA GLU A 584 12.48 11.58 -9.25
C GLU A 584 13.25 10.27 -9.38
N LEU A 585 13.94 9.88 -8.30
CA LEU A 585 14.83 8.73 -8.31
C LEU A 585 14.04 7.42 -8.23
N THR A 586 14.41 6.44 -9.05
CA THR A 586 13.77 5.11 -9.00
C THR A 586 14.37 4.21 -7.93
N ARG A 587 15.60 4.51 -7.50
CA ARG A 587 16.34 3.76 -6.48
C ARG A 587 17.21 4.66 -5.63
N VAL A 588 17.12 4.49 -4.32
CA VAL A 588 18.09 4.99 -3.33
C VAL A 588 18.52 3.84 -2.44
N GLU A 589 19.83 3.64 -2.27
CA GLU A 589 20.35 2.54 -1.46
C GLU A 589 21.53 2.99 -0.61
N ALA A 590 21.41 2.83 0.71
CA ALA A 590 22.50 3.10 1.64
C ALA A 590 23.36 1.85 1.86
N ARG A 591 24.62 1.94 1.47
CA ARG A 591 25.65 0.89 1.60
C ARG A 591 26.67 1.26 2.66
N ASP A 592 27.34 0.24 3.20
CA ASP A 592 28.62 0.36 3.91
C ASP A 592 28.70 1.48 4.97
N THR A 593 27.74 1.52 5.91
CA THR A 593 27.84 2.45 7.05
C THR A 593 28.94 1.98 8.02
N VAL A 594 29.93 2.83 8.25
CA VAL A 594 31.00 2.62 9.24
C VAL A 594 30.59 3.31 10.54
N TRP A 595 30.75 2.62 11.66
CA TRP A 595 30.35 3.08 12.98
C TRP A 595 31.56 3.18 13.93
N ASP A 596 31.55 4.19 14.80
CA ASP A 596 32.37 4.25 16.01
C ASP A 596 31.45 4.21 17.22
N GLY A 597 31.35 3.02 17.82
CA GLY A 597 30.34 2.72 18.83
C GLY A 597 28.91 2.91 18.31
N GLU A 598 28.21 3.90 18.85
CA GLU A 598 26.80 4.18 18.54
C GLU A 598 26.63 5.28 17.48
N LEU A 599 27.73 5.95 17.09
CA LEU A 599 27.72 7.07 16.16
C LEU A 599 28.28 6.66 14.79
N PRO A 600 27.70 7.16 13.69
CA PRO A 600 28.17 6.84 12.34
C PRO A 600 29.39 7.69 12.00
N VAL A 601 30.39 7.11 11.35
CA VAL A 601 31.59 7.82 10.87
C VAL A 601 31.44 8.15 9.39
N SER A 602 30.96 7.19 8.60
CA SER A 602 30.73 7.37 7.16
C SER A 602 29.65 6.43 6.63
N ALA A 603 29.09 6.76 5.48
CA ALA A 603 28.19 5.90 4.71
C ALA A 603 28.43 6.10 3.21
N VAL A 604 28.04 5.10 2.43
CA VAL A 604 27.97 5.21 0.97
C VAL A 604 26.49 5.17 0.58
N VAL A 605 26.02 6.05 -0.28
CA VAL A 605 24.62 6.05 -0.74
C VAL A 605 24.58 6.16 -2.26
N ASP A 606 23.85 5.26 -2.91
CA ASP A 606 23.64 5.21 -4.35
C ASP A 606 22.29 5.88 -4.70
N TYR A 607 22.34 6.96 -5.49
CA TYR A 607 21.18 7.71 -5.96
C TYR A 607 20.98 7.45 -7.45
N ASP A 608 20.39 6.30 -7.77
CA ASP A 608 20.13 5.86 -9.15
C ASP A 608 21.37 5.93 -10.06
N GLY A 609 22.49 5.36 -9.58
CA GLY A 609 23.77 5.28 -10.28
C GLY A 609 24.77 6.39 -9.93
N LEU A 610 24.36 7.44 -9.21
CA LEU A 610 25.28 8.43 -8.65
C LEU A 610 25.67 8.02 -7.22
N VAL A 611 26.92 7.61 -7.01
CA VAL A 611 27.37 7.12 -5.71
C VAL A 611 28.00 8.24 -4.89
N ALA A 612 27.48 8.46 -3.68
CA ALA A 612 27.96 9.47 -2.74
C ALA A 612 28.64 8.82 -1.51
N THR A 613 29.88 9.19 -1.23
CA THR A 613 30.54 8.89 0.05
C THR A 613 30.31 10.05 1.00
N ILE A 614 29.61 9.77 2.11
CA ILE A 614 29.18 10.73 3.12
C ILE A 614 30.03 10.52 4.37
N SER A 615 30.73 11.56 4.82
CA SER A 615 31.60 11.52 6.00
C SER A 615 31.00 12.40 7.10
N ALA A 616 30.60 11.80 8.21
CA ALA A 616 29.95 12.52 9.31
C ALA A 616 30.93 13.48 10.01
N THR A 617 30.45 14.69 10.30
CA THR A 617 31.27 15.79 10.85
C THR A 617 30.80 16.25 12.23
N GLY A 618 29.48 16.27 12.47
CA GLY A 618 28.90 16.58 13.77
C GLY A 618 27.63 15.78 14.00
N HIS A 619 27.48 15.24 15.21
CA HIS A 619 26.40 14.32 15.57
C HIS A 619 25.36 15.04 16.41
N ALA A 620 24.09 14.84 16.08
CA ALA A 620 22.94 15.32 16.84
C ALA A 620 21.88 14.22 16.95
N PRO A 621 22.20 13.10 17.64
CA PRO A 621 21.34 11.93 17.70
C PRO A 621 20.19 12.11 18.70
N VAL A 622 19.13 11.30 18.57
CA VAL A 622 18.08 11.15 19.59
C VAL A 622 17.75 9.69 19.85
N LEU A 623 17.27 9.39 21.06
CA LEU A 623 16.74 8.08 21.44
C LEU A 623 15.22 8.17 21.49
N LEU A 624 14.53 7.31 20.74
CA LEU A 624 13.08 7.24 20.73
C LEU A 624 12.64 6.02 21.54
N THR A 625 11.78 6.22 22.54
CA THR A 625 11.24 5.16 23.38
C THR A 625 9.74 5.06 23.15
N SER A 626 9.24 3.88 22.82
CA SER A 626 7.81 3.64 22.66
C SER A 626 7.10 3.54 24.03
N PRO A 627 5.77 3.67 24.07
CA PRO A 627 5.00 3.43 25.29
C PRO A 627 5.17 2.02 25.88
N ASP A 628 5.47 1.02 25.04
CA ASP A 628 5.72 -0.38 25.43
C ASP A 628 7.20 -0.68 25.76
N GLY A 629 8.09 0.33 25.67
CA GLY A 629 9.50 0.24 26.08
C GLY A 629 10.47 -0.23 24.99
N ARG A 630 10.01 -0.46 23.76
CA ARG A 630 10.88 -0.61 22.58
C ARG A 630 11.68 0.66 22.34
N LEU A 631 12.89 0.47 21.82
CA LEU A 631 13.83 1.55 21.55
C LEU A 631 14.11 1.66 20.05
N SER A 632 14.16 2.90 19.55
CA SER A 632 14.78 3.19 18.27
C SER A 632 15.90 4.20 18.46
N ARG A 633 17.10 3.83 18.00
CA ARG A 633 18.27 4.69 18.04
C ARG A 633 18.29 5.51 16.76
N PHE A 634 18.36 6.82 16.91
CA PHE A 634 18.21 7.76 15.81
C PHE A 634 19.47 8.61 15.65
N PRO A 635 20.62 8.01 15.25
CA PRO A 635 21.81 8.78 14.97
C PRO A 635 21.58 9.68 13.76
N ARG A 636 21.94 10.94 13.91
CA ARG A 636 21.82 11.94 12.86
C ARG A 636 23.07 12.79 12.85
N SER A 637 23.60 13.06 11.67
CA SER A 637 24.83 13.82 11.52
C SER A 637 24.76 14.76 10.33
N TRP A 638 25.32 15.95 10.49
CA TRP A 638 25.71 16.71 9.32
C TRP A 638 27.06 16.19 8.84
N ALA A 639 27.26 16.22 7.53
CA ALA A 639 28.34 15.51 6.88
C ALA A 639 28.87 16.30 5.67
N THR A 640 30.11 16.00 5.29
CA THR A 640 30.62 16.32 3.96
C THR A 640 30.34 15.17 3.00
N VAL A 641 30.18 15.46 1.71
CA VAL A 641 29.96 14.46 0.68
C VAL A 641 30.97 14.59 -0.45
N THR A 642 31.36 13.45 -1.02
CA THR A 642 32.07 13.36 -2.29
C THR A 642 31.41 12.28 -3.15
N THR A 643 31.05 12.63 -4.37
CA THR A 643 30.47 11.69 -5.34
C THR A 643 31.56 10.98 -6.15
N ASP A 644 31.22 9.84 -6.74
CA ASP A 644 32.10 9.06 -7.61
C ASP A 644 32.51 9.79 -8.91
N ASP A 645 31.71 10.75 -9.37
CA ASP A 645 32.05 11.68 -10.43
C ASP A 645 32.89 12.90 -9.99
N GLY A 646 33.28 12.96 -8.71
CA GLY A 646 34.20 13.93 -8.14
C GLY A 646 33.59 15.25 -7.66
N ARG A 647 32.27 15.38 -7.61
CA ARG A 647 31.59 16.54 -7.00
C ARG A 647 31.65 16.47 -5.48
N THR A 648 31.60 17.63 -4.84
CA THR A 648 31.65 17.78 -3.39
C THR A 648 30.44 18.54 -2.89
N GLY A 649 30.18 18.42 -1.59
CA GLY A 649 29.10 19.15 -0.95
C GLY A 649 28.97 18.83 0.53
N ILE A 650 27.80 19.13 1.07
CA ILE A 650 27.43 18.94 2.46
C ILE A 650 25.97 18.50 2.61
N GLY A 651 25.57 18.10 3.79
CA GLY A 651 24.17 17.86 4.10
C GLY A 651 23.97 17.09 5.39
N TRP A 652 22.80 16.52 5.53
CA TRP A 652 22.41 15.68 6.66
C TRP A 652 22.19 14.25 6.22
N ILE A 653 22.58 13.32 7.11
CA ILE A 653 22.25 11.91 7.03
C ILE A 653 21.74 11.43 8.39
N GLU A 654 20.73 10.58 8.34
CA GLU A 654 20.01 10.04 9.49
C GLU A 654 19.82 8.54 9.32
N TRP A 655 19.85 7.82 10.43
CA TRP A 655 19.42 6.43 10.48
C TRP A 655 18.33 6.27 11.53
N ASN A 656 17.33 5.46 11.23
CA ASN A 656 16.48 4.85 12.25
C ASN A 656 16.92 3.39 12.42
N ARG A 657 17.26 3.04 13.66
CA ARG A 657 17.71 1.70 14.03
C ARG A 657 16.81 1.15 15.13
N SER A 658 15.73 0.52 14.70
CA SER A 658 14.80 -0.18 15.57
C SER A 658 15.51 -1.34 16.29
N GLN A 659 15.18 -1.57 17.57
CA GLN A 659 15.84 -2.62 18.37
C GLN A 659 15.00 -3.90 18.54
N GLY A 660 13.88 -4.04 17.81
CA GLY A 660 12.98 -5.18 17.90
C GLY A 660 12.13 -5.15 19.15
#